data_AF-A0A968CPH8-F1
#
_entry.id   AF-A0A968CPH8-F1
#
_cell.length_a   1.000
_cell.length_b   1.000
_cell.length_c   1.000
_cell.angle_alpha   90.00
_cell.angle_beta   90.00
_cell.angle_gamma   90.00
#
_symmetry.space_group_name_H-M   'P 1'
#
loop_
_entity.id
_entity.type
_entity.pdbx_description
1 polymer ?
#
loop_
_entity_poly.entity_id
_entity_poly.type
_entity_poly.pdbx_seq_one_letter_code
_entity_poly.pdbx_strand_id
1 'polypeptide(L)'
;MTGWKTDLETIRLYVSEAELSRLNARMPQSGLRYVKGRLMVNGKLIKAKFRYRGDFMYHWTYHKKSIRIKTSKGKLYQGIRAFNLQAPKFPEQLNNFLAFKLAREMGLLAPRTKLIRFFLNEKDMGIYIFIEQLKEMTLRHNGLMPGDIYRGEIMGPRDSFIDSGVGSLFETAEVWDKVSVNNHYPLEHKAPLSEFLRLIQHKQSPEAQKALGNLLDMDAWGKFSAFEALAQTDHFHSNHNYRIYFDPWRGKFIPIVWDPIGWNPHWKAKPGQKVASERIQHNLHAALFMNGDFQRARHQVLRDFFNSGKDVEFLALASKSIAAMEREIPNDPLLRPGNPQTVKANMKDFFKRIRQGFADIKETTGSGPPIQFHYKEGKLNFSVPGNHPLWRFRMIFDQRIRKSPKVQISYRTPAGIITVPVSDEIQLEGNQLTLTKGFLPNFKTTSSRLNKKIIKYEVIPGNYEIAFADFNKSLQLISLQVDRGRDWEEAVPGSPSPLRSFESLYAPVPEPTIKIPLVWSGNVQIKNVKKIQQPLIIKAGTRIHMGPGASLILEGRVLAQGTARNPIRFLPATSSQSPWGTVALTGRKANGSIFTHCLMEGGSGFKGKILEYSAMLSIHDVQKVTISDCVFRDNGIADDMVHAVYSDIQVIRTKFKG
;
A
#
# COMPACT_ATOMS: atom_id res chain seq x y z
N MET A 1 25.23 -45.64 2.83
CA MET A 1 24.72 -44.32 2.40
C MET A 1 23.27 -44.49 1.97
N THR A 2 22.31 -44.12 2.82
CA THR A 2 20.89 -44.15 2.48
C THR A 2 20.61 -43.10 1.40
N GLY A 3 20.05 -43.52 0.27
CA GLY A 3 19.77 -42.70 -0.91
C GLY A 3 18.60 -41.70 -0.75
N TRP A 4 18.56 -40.98 0.37
CA TRP A 4 17.55 -39.94 0.58
C TRP A 4 17.79 -38.76 -0.38
N LYS A 5 16.74 -38.36 -1.09
CA LYS A 5 16.74 -37.22 -2.02
C LYS A 5 15.76 -36.17 -1.50
N THR A 6 16.25 -34.94 -1.37
CA THR A 6 15.42 -33.79 -0.98
C THR A 6 14.39 -33.44 -2.04
N ASP A 7 13.17 -33.09 -1.61
CA ASP A 7 12.11 -32.53 -2.45
C ASP A 7 12.30 -31.01 -2.66
N LEU A 8 13.19 -30.38 -1.89
CA LEU A 8 13.42 -28.94 -1.94
C LEU A 8 14.38 -28.56 -3.06
N GLU A 9 14.18 -27.35 -3.60
CA GLU A 9 15.14 -26.75 -4.52
C GLU A 9 16.51 -26.68 -3.84
N THR A 10 17.54 -27.11 -4.57
CA THR A 10 18.90 -27.20 -4.05
C THR A 10 19.75 -26.03 -4.53
N ILE A 11 20.48 -25.40 -3.61
CA ILE A 11 21.50 -24.39 -3.94
C ILE A 11 22.87 -24.92 -3.52
N ARG A 12 23.83 -24.97 -4.46
CA ARG A 12 25.22 -25.39 -4.21
C ARG A 12 26.18 -24.21 -4.39
N LEU A 13 26.93 -23.90 -3.34
CA LEU A 13 27.94 -22.85 -3.33
C LEU A 13 29.32 -23.45 -3.06
N TYR A 14 30.33 -22.98 -3.78
CA TYR A 14 31.72 -23.39 -3.63
C TYR A 14 32.57 -22.18 -3.21
N VAL A 15 33.31 -22.32 -2.13
CA VAL A 15 34.15 -21.30 -1.52
C VAL A 15 35.44 -21.97 -1.05
N SER A 16 36.61 -21.46 -1.42
CA SER A 16 37.88 -22.03 -0.96
C SER A 16 38.04 -21.90 0.54
N GLU A 17 38.71 -22.86 1.19
CA GLU A 17 38.98 -22.84 2.63
C GLU A 17 39.62 -21.53 3.10
N ALA A 18 40.56 -20.97 2.34
CA ALA A 18 41.17 -19.68 2.66
C ALA A 18 40.15 -18.53 2.79
N GLU A 19 39.11 -18.53 1.95
CA GLU A 19 38.04 -17.51 1.99
C GLU A 19 37.05 -17.78 3.14
N LEU A 20 36.79 -19.05 3.47
CA LEU A 20 35.99 -19.42 4.66
C LEU A 20 36.73 -19.02 5.95
N SER A 21 38.03 -19.28 6.04
CA SER A 21 38.89 -18.84 7.15
C SER A 21 38.87 -17.33 7.32
N ARG A 22 38.95 -16.57 6.21
CA ARG A 22 38.81 -15.10 6.26
C ARG A 22 37.47 -14.67 6.85
N LEU A 23 36.36 -15.32 6.49
CA LEU A 23 35.06 -14.99 7.07
C LEU A 23 35.00 -15.31 8.57
N ASN A 24 35.64 -16.39 9.02
CA ASN A 24 35.59 -16.84 10.41
C ASN A 24 36.63 -16.16 11.32
N ALA A 25 37.63 -15.45 10.77
CA ALA A 25 38.79 -14.95 11.51
C ALA A 25 38.48 -13.97 12.64
N ARG A 26 37.51 -13.06 12.47
CA ARG A 26 37.16 -12.02 13.47
C ARG A 26 35.66 -11.69 13.39
N MET A 27 34.84 -12.63 13.81
CA MET A 27 33.38 -12.49 13.84
C MET A 27 32.94 -11.45 14.89
N PRO A 28 31.89 -10.63 14.62
CA PRO A 28 31.09 -10.62 13.39
C PRO A 28 31.70 -9.83 12.22
N GLN A 29 32.70 -8.98 12.45
CA GLN A 29 33.18 -7.99 11.48
C GLN A 29 33.70 -8.64 10.18
N SER A 30 34.48 -9.71 10.31
CA SER A 30 35.01 -10.45 9.15
C SER A 30 33.89 -11.13 8.36
N GLY A 31 32.90 -11.69 9.07
CA GLY A 31 31.75 -12.38 8.48
C GLY A 31 30.87 -11.51 7.61
N LEU A 32 30.83 -10.19 7.87
CA LEU A 32 30.02 -9.23 7.11
C LEU A 32 30.71 -8.74 5.82
N ARG A 33 31.96 -9.14 5.56
CA ARG A 33 32.70 -8.80 4.34
C ARG A 33 32.48 -9.85 3.25
N TYR A 34 32.37 -9.41 2.00
CA TYR A 34 32.22 -10.35 0.88
C TYR A 34 33.54 -11.02 0.51
N VAL A 35 33.51 -12.35 0.41
CA VAL A 35 34.57 -13.17 -0.19
C VAL A 35 34.14 -13.72 -1.55
N LYS A 36 35.10 -14.23 -2.33
CA LYS A 36 34.84 -14.83 -3.65
C LYS A 36 34.32 -16.26 -3.50
N GLY A 37 33.40 -16.65 -4.37
CA GLY A 37 32.90 -18.02 -4.47
C GLY A 37 32.32 -18.32 -5.86
N ARG A 38 31.81 -19.54 -6.05
CA ARG A 38 31.11 -19.96 -7.26
C ARG A 38 29.77 -20.58 -6.92
N LEU A 39 28.73 -20.25 -7.68
CA LEU A 39 27.38 -20.77 -7.52
C LEU A 39 27.09 -21.75 -8.67
N MET A 40 26.53 -22.92 -8.36
CA MET A 40 26.05 -23.85 -9.39
C MET A 40 24.71 -23.37 -9.95
N VAL A 41 24.64 -23.15 -11.26
CA VAL A 41 23.42 -22.76 -11.98
C VAL A 41 23.36 -23.54 -13.30
N ASN A 42 22.32 -24.35 -13.50
CA ASN A 42 22.10 -25.15 -14.71
C ASN A 42 23.35 -25.97 -15.12
N GLY A 43 23.97 -26.66 -14.16
CA GLY A 43 25.18 -27.47 -14.37
C GLY A 43 26.48 -26.69 -14.58
N LYS A 44 26.46 -25.35 -14.51
CA LYS A 44 27.64 -24.49 -14.70
C LYS A 44 27.96 -23.69 -13.45
N LEU A 45 29.26 -23.56 -13.15
CA LEU A 45 29.75 -22.69 -12.08
C LEU A 45 29.83 -21.23 -12.55
N ILE A 46 29.09 -20.34 -11.89
CA ILE A 46 29.16 -18.90 -12.14
C ILE A 46 29.85 -18.16 -11.00
N LYS A 47 30.53 -17.05 -11.31
CA LYS A 47 31.17 -16.19 -10.30
C LYS A 47 30.12 -15.60 -9.35
N ALA A 48 30.36 -15.74 -8.06
CA ALA A 48 29.53 -15.17 -7.00
C ALA A 48 30.40 -14.56 -5.89
N LYS A 49 29.77 -13.74 -5.05
CA LYS A 49 30.30 -13.27 -3.79
C LYS A 49 29.43 -13.80 -2.65
N PHE A 50 30.07 -14.10 -1.53
CA PHE A 50 29.49 -14.74 -0.37
C PHE A 50 29.86 -13.99 0.91
N ARG A 51 28.97 -13.93 1.90
CA ARG A 51 29.24 -13.43 3.25
C ARG A 51 28.20 -13.94 4.24
N TYR A 52 28.49 -13.86 5.54
CA TYR A 52 27.48 -13.99 6.59
C TYR A 52 26.60 -12.73 6.67
N ARG A 53 25.39 -12.87 7.23
CA ARG A 53 24.43 -11.77 7.36
C ARG A 53 23.58 -11.84 8.62
N GLY A 54 23.19 -10.67 9.11
CA GLY A 54 22.32 -10.50 10.26
C GLY A 54 23.09 -9.97 11.46
N ASP A 55 22.38 -9.24 12.30
CA ASP A 55 22.98 -8.41 13.34
C ASP A 55 23.16 -9.18 14.66
N PHE A 56 22.22 -10.07 14.97
CA PHE A 56 22.25 -10.90 16.17
C PHE A 56 23.12 -12.14 16.03
N MET A 57 23.73 -12.56 17.14
CA MET A 57 24.69 -13.66 17.22
C MET A 57 24.19 -14.99 16.62
N TYR A 58 22.89 -15.29 16.71
CA TYR A 58 22.36 -16.55 16.22
C TYR A 58 22.51 -16.73 14.71
N HIS A 59 22.68 -15.64 13.96
CA HIS A 59 22.91 -15.70 12.53
C HIS A 59 24.28 -16.20 12.15
N TRP A 60 25.26 -16.15 13.04
CA TRP A 60 26.65 -16.30 12.64
C TRP A 60 27.56 -16.96 13.69
N THR A 61 27.13 -17.14 14.94
CA THR A 61 27.89 -17.86 15.98
C THR A 61 27.79 -19.37 15.82
N TYR A 62 26.61 -19.91 15.52
CA TYR A 62 26.39 -21.35 15.39
C TYR A 62 26.91 -21.92 14.05
N HIS A 63 26.97 -23.25 13.93
CA HIS A 63 27.39 -23.91 12.68
C HIS A 63 26.45 -23.58 11.50
N LYS A 64 25.13 -23.51 11.75
CA LYS A 64 24.13 -23.08 10.76
C LYS A 64 24.09 -21.55 10.66
N LYS A 65 24.88 -20.99 9.76
CA LYS A 65 25.01 -19.53 9.57
C LYS A 65 24.06 -19.02 8.50
N SER A 66 23.48 -17.85 8.71
CA SER A 66 22.73 -17.11 7.69
C SER A 66 23.68 -16.39 6.74
N ILE A 67 23.45 -16.53 5.44
CA ILE A 67 24.39 -16.09 4.41
C ILE A 67 23.73 -15.22 3.36
N ARG A 68 24.52 -14.37 2.70
CA ARG A 68 24.12 -13.60 1.53
C ARG A 68 25.00 -13.97 0.35
N ILE A 69 24.35 -14.31 -0.75
CA ILE A 69 24.98 -14.62 -2.03
C ILE A 69 24.67 -13.46 -2.99
N LYS A 70 25.68 -13.02 -3.73
CA LYS A 70 25.57 -11.95 -4.73
C LYS A 70 26.27 -12.37 -6.02
N THR A 71 25.52 -12.48 -7.10
CA THR A 71 26.08 -12.80 -8.42
C THR A 71 26.58 -11.54 -9.14
N SER A 72 27.27 -11.75 -10.27
CA SER A 72 27.67 -10.66 -11.17
C SER A 72 26.46 -10.04 -11.88
N LYS A 73 26.58 -8.79 -12.36
CA LYS A 73 25.49 -8.07 -13.05
C LYS A 73 25.00 -8.82 -14.30
N GLY A 74 25.90 -9.47 -15.06
CA GLY A 74 25.58 -10.18 -16.31
C GLY A 74 25.19 -11.65 -16.15
N LYS A 75 25.23 -12.22 -14.94
CA LYS A 75 24.82 -13.62 -14.67
C LYS A 75 23.99 -13.66 -13.40
N LEU A 76 22.69 -13.44 -13.54
CA LEU A 76 21.72 -13.42 -12.43
C LEU A 76 21.27 -14.84 -12.07
N TYR A 77 20.94 -15.08 -10.80
CA TYR A 77 20.31 -16.33 -10.35
C TYR A 77 18.80 -16.19 -10.46
N GLN A 78 18.14 -16.83 -11.43
CA GLN A 78 16.68 -16.73 -11.62
C GLN A 78 16.16 -15.28 -11.67
N GLY A 79 16.90 -14.40 -12.37
CA GLY A 79 16.60 -12.96 -12.45
C GLY A 79 17.00 -12.15 -11.20
N ILE A 80 17.57 -12.79 -10.17
CA ILE A 80 17.94 -12.17 -8.90
C ILE A 80 19.45 -12.02 -8.80
N ARG A 81 19.91 -10.80 -8.51
CA ARG A 81 21.34 -10.49 -8.34
C ARG A 81 21.87 -10.83 -6.95
N ALA A 82 21.05 -10.66 -5.93
CA ALA A 82 21.44 -10.88 -4.54
C ALA A 82 20.27 -11.46 -3.76
N PHE A 83 20.57 -12.46 -2.93
CA PHE A 83 19.58 -13.12 -2.09
C PHE A 83 20.25 -13.60 -0.79
N ASN A 84 19.43 -13.83 0.21
CA ASN A 84 19.85 -14.37 1.49
C ASN A 84 19.39 -15.82 1.58
N LEU A 85 20.23 -16.68 2.16
CA LEU A 85 19.80 -17.95 2.72
C LEU A 85 19.81 -17.78 4.23
N GLN A 86 18.63 -17.60 4.81
CA GLN A 86 18.45 -17.35 6.23
C GLN A 86 18.25 -18.68 6.96
N ALA A 87 19.08 -18.91 7.98
CA ALA A 87 18.88 -20.01 8.91
C ALA A 87 17.59 -19.74 9.70
N PRO A 88 16.68 -20.72 9.85
CA PRO A 88 15.48 -20.53 10.64
C PRO A 88 15.78 -20.09 12.07
N LYS A 89 15.03 -19.08 12.55
CA LYS A 89 15.29 -18.40 13.83
C LYS A 89 14.63 -19.11 15.04
N PHE A 90 13.47 -19.72 14.81
CA PHE A 90 12.59 -20.25 15.84
C PHE A 90 12.44 -21.76 15.73
N PRO A 91 12.08 -22.47 16.82
CA PRO A 91 11.94 -23.92 16.82
C PRO A 91 11.02 -24.50 15.73
N GLU A 92 9.94 -23.80 15.39
CA GLU A 92 8.99 -24.17 14.32
C GLU A 92 9.51 -23.96 12.89
N GLN A 93 10.72 -23.41 12.71
CA GLN A 93 11.42 -23.17 11.44
C GLN A 93 10.78 -22.22 10.41
N LEU A 94 9.47 -21.93 10.50
CA LEU A 94 8.68 -21.45 9.37
C LEU A 94 8.16 -20.01 9.46
N ASN A 95 8.39 -19.30 10.58
CA ASN A 95 7.79 -17.97 10.85
C ASN A 95 7.95 -16.98 9.71
N ASN A 96 9.20 -16.70 9.30
CA ASN A 96 9.47 -15.75 8.22
C ASN A 96 8.97 -16.26 6.87
N PHE A 97 9.09 -17.56 6.61
CA PHE A 97 8.64 -18.15 5.35
C PHE A 97 7.13 -17.98 5.17
N LEU A 98 6.33 -18.43 6.15
CA LEU A 98 4.87 -18.32 6.07
C LEU A 98 4.37 -16.88 6.16
N ALA A 99 5.02 -16.00 6.92
CA ALA A 99 4.67 -14.58 6.94
C ALA A 99 4.89 -13.93 5.56
N PHE A 100 6.01 -14.20 4.88
CA PHE A 100 6.19 -13.73 3.50
C PHE A 100 5.20 -14.37 2.52
N LYS A 101 4.79 -15.63 2.73
CA LYS A 101 3.73 -16.24 1.92
C LYS A 101 2.39 -15.53 2.12
N LEU A 102 1.99 -15.27 3.36
CA LEU A 102 0.76 -14.53 3.67
C LEU A 102 0.76 -13.14 3.02
N ALA A 103 1.86 -12.40 3.15
CA ALA A 103 2.01 -11.10 2.51
C ALA A 103 1.76 -11.16 0.99
N ARG A 104 2.29 -12.19 0.30
CA ARG A 104 2.07 -12.37 -1.13
C ARG A 104 0.64 -12.76 -1.48
N GLU A 105 -0.02 -13.62 -0.71
CA GLU A 105 -1.45 -13.96 -0.90
C GLU A 105 -2.38 -12.75 -0.72
N MET A 106 -1.97 -11.81 0.13
CA MET A 106 -2.65 -10.52 0.32
C MET A 106 -2.30 -9.48 -0.76
N GLY A 107 -1.39 -9.81 -1.68
CA GLY A 107 -0.95 -8.91 -2.75
C GLY A 107 -0.06 -7.76 -2.27
N LEU A 108 0.67 -7.94 -1.17
CA LEU A 108 1.69 -6.99 -0.71
C LEU A 108 3.01 -7.16 -1.45
N LEU A 109 3.74 -6.06 -1.60
CA LEU A 109 5.11 -6.09 -2.10
C LEU A 109 6.01 -6.77 -1.06
N ALA A 110 6.55 -7.93 -1.41
CA ALA A 110 7.39 -8.75 -0.54
C ALA A 110 8.49 -9.44 -1.36
N PRO A 111 9.66 -9.75 -0.76
CA PRO A 111 10.72 -10.47 -1.45
C PRO A 111 10.24 -11.87 -1.86
N ARG A 112 10.75 -12.38 -2.99
CA ARG A 112 10.58 -13.81 -3.33
C ARG A 112 11.16 -14.67 -2.20
N THR A 113 10.36 -15.65 -1.76
CA THR A 113 10.71 -16.57 -0.67
C THR A 113 10.46 -18.03 -1.06
N LYS A 114 11.38 -18.91 -0.65
CA LYS A 114 11.34 -20.37 -0.85
C LYS A 114 12.01 -21.10 0.32
N LEU A 115 11.61 -22.33 0.59
CA LEU A 115 12.40 -23.28 1.37
C LEU A 115 13.36 -23.99 0.42
N ILE A 116 14.64 -24.07 0.79
CA ILE A 116 15.69 -24.66 -0.05
C ILE A 116 16.60 -25.57 0.77
N ARG A 117 17.20 -26.55 0.12
CA ARG A 117 18.32 -27.33 0.67
C ARG A 117 19.64 -26.68 0.25
N PHE A 118 20.51 -26.36 1.20
CA PHE A 118 21.75 -25.65 0.92
C PHE A 118 22.97 -26.57 1.06
N PHE A 119 23.88 -26.52 0.09
CA PHE A 119 25.18 -27.19 0.13
C PHE A 119 26.31 -26.17 0.00
N LEU A 120 27.29 -26.27 0.89
CA LEU A 120 28.53 -25.50 0.87
C LEU A 120 29.69 -26.46 0.66
N ASN A 121 30.42 -26.36 -0.46
CA ASN A 121 31.49 -27.30 -0.83
C ASN A 121 31.02 -28.76 -0.78
N GLU A 122 29.85 -29.06 -1.36
CA GLU A 122 29.18 -30.38 -1.31
C GLU A 122 28.75 -30.87 0.08
N LYS A 123 29.09 -30.14 1.16
CA LYS A 123 28.58 -30.43 2.49
C LYS A 123 27.16 -29.93 2.63
N ASP A 124 26.27 -30.81 3.06
CA ASP A 124 24.88 -30.47 3.35
C ASP A 124 24.80 -29.57 4.60
N MET A 125 24.25 -28.38 4.42
CA MET A 125 24.08 -27.37 5.47
C MET A 125 22.64 -27.33 6.00
N GLY A 126 21.76 -28.20 5.48
CA GLY A 126 20.37 -28.30 5.90
C GLY A 126 19.43 -27.36 5.16
N ILE A 127 18.27 -27.16 5.76
CA ILE A 127 17.16 -26.38 5.21
C ILE A 127 17.34 -24.89 5.54
N TYR A 128 17.14 -24.04 4.53
CA TYR A 128 17.23 -22.59 4.64
C TYR A 128 16.00 -21.91 4.04
N ILE A 129 15.74 -20.69 4.49
CA ILE A 129 14.77 -19.79 3.87
C ILE A 129 15.51 -18.91 2.86
N PHE A 130 15.24 -19.11 1.57
CA PHE A 130 15.66 -18.20 0.51
C PHE A 130 14.84 -16.91 0.63
N ILE A 131 15.51 -15.75 0.61
CA ILE A 131 14.87 -14.43 0.64
C ILE A 131 15.58 -13.52 -0.37
N GLU A 132 14.86 -13.07 -1.41
CA GLU A 132 15.35 -12.05 -2.35
C GLU A 132 15.83 -10.80 -1.61
N GLN A 133 16.99 -10.26 -1.99
CA GLN A 133 17.44 -8.98 -1.46
C GLN A 133 16.78 -7.84 -2.24
N LEU A 134 15.99 -7.01 -1.54
CA LEU A 134 15.30 -5.86 -2.14
C LEU A 134 16.23 -4.97 -2.95
N LYS A 135 15.91 -4.84 -4.23
CA LYS A 135 16.56 -4.00 -5.24
C LYS A 135 15.53 -3.58 -6.29
N GLU A 136 15.95 -2.77 -7.25
CA GLU A 136 15.11 -2.38 -8.40
C GLU A 136 14.45 -3.58 -9.09
N MET A 137 15.18 -4.69 -9.25
CA MET A 137 14.63 -5.92 -9.83
C MET A 137 13.42 -6.46 -9.05
N THR A 138 13.36 -6.23 -7.73
CA THR A 138 12.19 -6.60 -6.93
C THR A 138 10.95 -5.83 -7.36
N LEU A 139 11.08 -4.55 -7.74
CA LEU A 139 9.97 -3.76 -8.28
C LEU A 139 9.54 -4.34 -9.63
N ARG A 140 10.49 -4.55 -10.55
CA ARG A 140 10.22 -5.08 -11.89
C ARG A 140 9.55 -6.46 -11.84
N HIS A 141 10.00 -7.33 -10.94
CA HIS A 141 9.40 -8.65 -10.73
C HIS A 141 7.95 -8.62 -10.19
N ASN A 142 7.51 -7.48 -9.65
CA ASN A 142 6.17 -7.25 -9.14
C ASN A 142 5.36 -6.30 -10.06
N GLY A 143 5.81 -6.09 -11.31
CA GLY A 143 5.11 -5.23 -12.27
C GLY A 143 5.19 -3.73 -11.93
N LEU A 144 6.12 -3.35 -11.05
CA LEU A 144 6.36 -1.96 -10.67
C LEU A 144 7.59 -1.42 -11.38
N MET A 145 7.52 -0.16 -11.76
CA MET A 145 8.62 0.57 -12.36
C MET A 145 9.75 0.83 -11.36
N PRO A 146 10.97 1.07 -11.86
CA PRO A 146 12.08 1.52 -11.02
C PRO A 146 11.75 2.78 -10.22
N GLY A 147 12.22 2.83 -8.99
CA GLY A 147 12.17 4.01 -8.15
C GLY A 147 12.92 3.82 -6.84
N ASP A 148 12.72 4.77 -5.93
CA ASP A 148 13.38 4.76 -4.63
C ASP A 148 12.74 3.73 -3.70
N ILE A 149 13.55 2.79 -3.21
CA ILE A 149 13.19 1.97 -2.05
C ILE A 149 14.01 2.51 -0.87
N TYR A 150 13.33 3.15 0.06
CA TYR A 150 13.90 3.65 1.29
C TYR A 150 13.98 2.53 2.34
N ARG A 151 15.10 2.51 3.05
CA ARG A 151 15.37 1.61 4.17
C ARG A 151 15.57 2.43 5.42
N GLY A 152 14.74 2.18 6.42
CA GLY A 152 14.87 2.72 7.76
C GLY A 152 15.42 1.65 8.70
N GLU A 153 16.63 1.87 9.20
CA GLU A 153 17.30 1.04 10.22
C GLU A 153 18.20 1.94 11.08
N ILE A 154 17.75 2.34 12.27
CA ILE A 154 18.59 3.07 13.25
C ILE A 154 19.02 2.19 14.43
N MET A 155 18.48 0.97 14.55
CA MET A 155 19.00 -0.06 15.46
C MET A 155 19.93 -1.04 14.74
N GLY A 156 20.98 -1.48 15.43
CA GLY A 156 21.92 -2.52 14.97
C GLY A 156 23.38 -2.04 14.90
N PRO A 157 24.31 -2.92 14.48
CA PRO A 157 25.77 -2.76 14.61
C PRO A 157 26.38 -1.71 13.67
N ARG A 158 25.54 -0.83 13.10
CA ARG A 158 26.03 0.27 12.27
C ARG A 158 26.43 1.47 13.12
N ASP A 159 25.99 1.58 14.37
CA ASP A 159 26.27 2.64 15.35
C ASP A 159 26.15 4.09 14.82
N SER A 160 25.72 4.28 13.57
CA SER A 160 25.88 5.51 12.80
C SER A 160 24.97 6.63 13.30
N PHE A 161 24.02 6.29 14.16
CA PHE A 161 22.97 7.18 14.64
C PHE A 161 22.77 7.11 16.17
N ILE A 162 23.66 6.42 16.91
CA ILE A 162 23.54 6.31 18.38
C ILE A 162 23.61 7.69 19.03
N ASP A 163 24.53 8.55 18.55
CA ASP A 163 24.73 9.90 19.08
C ASP A 163 23.96 10.99 18.32
N SER A 164 23.11 10.63 17.36
CA SER A 164 22.40 11.62 16.54
C SER A 164 21.19 12.25 17.24
N GLY A 165 20.80 11.74 18.42
CA GLY A 165 19.59 12.17 19.14
C GLY A 165 18.26 11.78 18.47
N VAL A 166 18.30 11.05 17.35
CA VAL A 166 17.10 10.64 16.59
C VAL A 166 16.54 9.35 17.18
N GLY A 167 15.36 9.42 17.79
CA GLY A 167 14.73 8.30 18.47
C GLY A 167 13.80 7.46 17.59
N SER A 168 13.47 7.97 16.40
CA SER A 168 12.48 7.38 15.50
C SER A 168 12.82 7.66 14.04
N LEU A 169 12.64 6.65 13.19
CA LEU A 169 12.69 6.76 11.74
C LEU A 169 11.71 7.80 11.18
N PHE A 170 10.64 8.12 11.91
CA PHE A 170 9.62 9.05 11.44
C PHE A 170 9.91 10.53 11.80
N GLU A 171 11.12 10.83 12.29
CA GLU A 171 11.56 12.18 12.66
C GLU A 171 12.31 12.89 11.52
N THR A 172 13.16 12.17 10.77
CA THR A 172 13.98 12.78 9.71
C THR A 172 14.31 11.80 8.59
N ALA A 173 14.46 12.31 7.38
CA ALA A 173 14.85 11.53 6.21
C ALA A 173 16.34 11.15 6.23
N GLU A 174 17.15 11.79 7.07
CA GLU A 174 18.61 11.59 7.11
C GLU A 174 19.01 10.19 7.58
N VAL A 175 18.22 9.59 8.46
CA VAL A 175 18.47 8.23 8.98
C VAL A 175 17.99 7.11 8.05
N TRP A 176 17.50 7.46 6.85
CA TRP A 176 17.10 6.50 5.82
C TRP A 176 18.14 6.43 4.72
N ASP A 177 18.41 5.23 4.22
CA ASP A 177 19.19 5.04 3.00
C ASP A 177 18.34 4.46 1.87
N LYS A 178 18.88 4.46 0.64
CA LYS A 178 18.22 3.93 -0.54
C LYS A 178 18.80 2.56 -0.89
N VAL A 179 17.95 1.54 -0.97
CA VAL A 179 18.35 0.20 -1.48
C VAL A 179 18.08 0.04 -2.97
N SER A 180 17.18 0.85 -3.53
CA SER A 180 16.94 1.10 -4.96
C SER A 180 16.84 2.61 -5.17
N VAL A 181 17.24 3.10 -6.34
CA VAL A 181 17.38 4.54 -6.62
C VAL A 181 16.61 4.88 -7.89
N ASN A 182 15.79 5.93 -7.84
CA ASN A 182 15.30 6.60 -9.03
C ASN A 182 16.46 7.39 -9.66
N ASN A 183 16.95 6.93 -10.80
CA ASN A 183 18.09 7.53 -11.50
C ASN A 183 17.75 8.86 -12.22
N HIS A 184 16.49 9.29 -12.20
CA HIS A 184 16.10 10.60 -12.75
C HIS A 184 16.43 11.75 -11.80
N TYR A 185 16.78 11.44 -10.54
CA TYR A 185 17.19 12.41 -9.53
C TYR A 185 18.58 12.04 -8.96
N PRO A 186 19.30 13.00 -8.38
CA PRO A 186 20.53 12.72 -7.64
C PRO A 186 20.31 11.67 -6.53
N LEU A 187 21.38 10.95 -6.16
CA LEU A 187 21.31 9.83 -5.22
C LEU A 187 20.75 10.26 -3.84
N GLU A 188 21.16 11.43 -3.39
CA GLU A 188 20.80 12.08 -2.13
C GLU A 188 19.38 12.66 -2.11
N HIS A 189 18.70 12.73 -3.26
CA HIS A 189 17.36 13.30 -3.35
C HIS A 189 16.33 12.48 -2.55
N LYS A 190 15.80 13.04 -1.46
CA LYS A 190 14.80 12.38 -0.59
C LYS A 190 13.50 13.18 -0.44
N ALA A 191 13.22 14.14 -1.32
CA ALA A 191 12.07 15.05 -1.16
C ALA A 191 10.71 14.33 -0.95
N PRO A 192 10.36 13.23 -1.65
CA PRO A 192 9.15 12.47 -1.34
C PRO A 192 9.13 11.95 0.11
N LEU A 193 10.25 11.42 0.59
CA LEU A 193 10.37 10.90 1.95
C LEU A 193 10.26 12.04 2.98
N SER A 194 10.92 13.16 2.76
CA SER A 194 10.84 14.32 3.64
C SER A 194 9.41 14.85 3.78
N GLU A 195 8.65 14.90 2.68
CA GLU A 195 7.24 15.29 2.71
C GLU A 195 6.38 14.26 3.46
N PHE A 196 6.59 12.96 3.22
CA PHE A 196 5.90 11.90 3.96
C PHE A 196 6.13 12.01 5.48
N LEU A 197 7.37 12.23 5.91
CA LEU A 197 7.70 12.37 7.33
C LEU A 197 7.10 13.64 7.94
N ARG A 198 7.17 14.78 7.23
CA ARG A 198 6.54 16.03 7.65
C ARG A 198 5.05 15.85 7.90
N LEU A 199 4.35 15.17 6.99
CA LEU A 199 2.91 14.91 7.12
C LEU A 199 2.57 14.01 8.33
N ILE A 200 3.39 13.00 8.62
CA ILE A 200 3.22 12.15 9.83
C ILE A 200 3.39 12.97 11.12
N GLN A 201 4.34 13.92 11.14
CA GLN A 201 4.57 14.79 12.29
C GLN A 201 3.38 15.72 12.53
N HIS A 202 2.72 16.18 11.46
CA HIS A 202 1.53 17.02 11.52
C HIS A 202 0.20 16.24 11.44
N LYS A 203 0.18 14.94 11.72
CA LYS A 203 -1.00 14.04 11.59
C LYS A 203 -2.31 14.51 12.25
N GLN A 204 -2.27 15.48 13.15
CA GLN A 204 -3.45 16.07 13.78
C GLN A 204 -4.18 17.10 12.88
N SER A 205 -3.50 17.64 11.86
CA SER A 205 -4.10 18.58 10.92
C SER A 205 -4.95 17.84 9.87
N PRO A 206 -6.20 18.29 9.61
CA PRO A 206 -7.01 17.77 8.51
C PRO A 206 -6.32 17.88 7.13
N GLU A 207 -5.58 18.97 6.90
CA GLU A 207 -4.82 19.19 5.67
C GLU A 207 -3.70 18.16 5.52
N ALA A 208 -2.99 17.86 6.60
CA ALA A 208 -1.96 16.82 6.60
C ALA A 208 -2.57 15.43 6.35
N GLN A 209 -3.72 15.13 6.95
CA GLN A 209 -4.43 13.87 6.72
C GLN A 209 -4.93 13.72 5.28
N LYS A 210 -5.46 14.80 4.69
CA LYS A 210 -5.82 14.84 3.27
C LYS A 210 -4.61 14.61 2.37
N ALA A 211 -3.49 15.28 2.66
CA ALA A 211 -2.26 15.12 1.90
C ALA A 211 -1.67 13.69 2.04
N LEU A 212 -1.78 13.05 3.21
CA LEU A 212 -1.44 11.63 3.40
C LEU A 212 -2.33 10.73 2.54
N GLY A 213 -3.64 10.98 2.50
CA GLY A 213 -4.60 10.34 1.57
C GLY A 213 -4.13 10.36 0.12
N ASN A 214 -3.57 11.50 -0.30
CA ASN A 214 -3.06 11.69 -1.64
C ASN A 214 -1.65 11.11 -1.86
N LEU A 215 -0.80 11.05 -0.85
CA LEU A 215 0.59 10.58 -0.96
C LEU A 215 0.74 9.08 -0.72
N LEU A 216 -0.19 8.44 -0.03
CA LEU A 216 -0.15 7.02 0.28
C LEU A 216 -1.08 6.21 -0.63
N ASP A 217 -0.66 4.99 -0.96
CA ASP A 217 -1.54 3.97 -1.53
C ASP A 217 -2.33 3.33 -0.37
N MET A 218 -3.52 3.87 -0.09
CA MET A 218 -4.32 3.46 1.07
C MET A 218 -4.72 1.99 1.03
N ASP A 219 -4.91 1.41 -0.16
CA ASP A 219 -5.18 -0.03 -0.32
C ASP A 219 -3.95 -0.86 0.10
N ALA A 220 -2.75 -0.46 -0.33
CA ALA A 220 -1.52 -1.15 0.04
C ALA A 220 -1.20 -1.02 1.54
N TRP A 221 -1.41 0.15 2.14
CA TRP A 221 -1.25 0.34 3.59
C TRP A 221 -2.32 -0.38 4.40
N GLY A 222 -3.58 -0.40 3.93
CA GLY A 222 -4.65 -1.20 4.53
C GLY A 222 -4.32 -2.69 4.53
N LYS A 223 -3.78 -3.21 3.41
CA LYS A 223 -3.24 -4.58 3.33
C LYS A 223 -2.10 -4.83 4.31
N PHE A 224 -1.18 -3.87 4.43
CA PHE A 224 -0.03 -4.03 5.33
C PHE A 224 -0.47 -4.09 6.79
N SER A 225 -1.39 -3.22 7.21
CA SER A 225 -1.94 -3.26 8.57
C SER A 225 -2.76 -4.52 8.84
N ALA A 226 -3.56 -4.97 7.87
CA ALA A 226 -4.27 -6.25 7.96
C ALA A 226 -3.29 -7.44 8.06
N PHE A 227 -2.17 -7.38 7.32
CA PHE A 227 -1.10 -8.37 7.41
C PHE A 227 -0.46 -8.39 8.81
N GLU A 228 -0.18 -7.23 9.42
CA GLU A 228 0.36 -7.18 10.78
C GLU A 228 -0.59 -7.84 11.79
N ALA A 229 -1.90 -7.62 11.64
CA ALA A 229 -2.94 -8.26 12.46
C ALA A 229 -2.94 -9.79 12.27
N LEU A 230 -3.06 -10.26 11.02
CA LEU A 230 -3.18 -11.68 10.67
C LEU A 230 -1.90 -12.47 10.97
N ALA A 231 -0.73 -11.90 10.64
CA ALA A 231 0.57 -12.49 10.93
C ALA A 231 0.98 -12.37 12.40
N GLN A 232 0.21 -11.64 13.21
CA GLN A 232 0.51 -11.35 14.61
C GLN A 232 1.95 -10.85 14.82
N THR A 233 2.37 -9.92 13.97
CA THR A 233 3.73 -9.38 14.03
C THR A 233 3.76 -7.99 14.64
N ASP A 234 4.70 -7.80 15.55
CA ASP A 234 5.05 -6.50 16.10
C ASP A 234 6.43 -6.02 15.60
N HIS A 235 7.04 -6.68 14.61
CA HIS A 235 8.45 -6.45 14.23
C HIS A 235 8.73 -5.16 13.44
N PHE A 236 7.70 -4.35 13.17
CA PHE A 236 7.80 -3.06 12.50
C PHE A 236 7.74 -1.94 13.55
N HIS A 237 8.90 -1.57 14.08
CA HIS A 237 9.01 -0.60 15.16
C HIS A 237 9.34 0.81 14.65
N SER A 238 9.30 1.80 15.55
CA SER A 238 9.66 3.19 15.22
C SER A 238 11.11 3.36 14.74
N ASN A 239 11.97 2.37 14.92
CA ASN A 239 13.42 2.50 14.77
C ASN A 239 14.06 1.47 13.80
N HIS A 240 13.33 0.46 13.30
CA HIS A 240 13.91 -0.53 12.38
C HIS A 240 12.87 -1.30 11.54
N ASN A 241 13.35 -2.08 10.58
CA ASN A 241 12.63 -2.95 9.63
C ASN A 241 11.69 -2.29 8.61
N TYR A 242 11.65 -0.96 8.52
CA TYR A 242 10.83 -0.31 7.50
C TYR A 242 11.49 -0.33 6.13
N ARG A 243 10.73 -0.80 5.14
CA ARG A 243 11.04 -0.68 3.72
C ARG A 243 9.83 -0.07 3.03
N ILE A 244 10.03 1.09 2.42
CA ILE A 244 8.96 1.81 1.73
C ILE A 244 9.43 2.17 0.32
N TYR A 245 8.60 1.88 -0.66
CA TYR A 245 8.82 2.22 -2.06
C TYR A 245 8.01 3.47 -2.38
N PHE A 246 8.65 4.45 -3.03
CA PHE A 246 7.93 5.55 -3.65
C PHE A 246 7.80 5.27 -5.14
N ASP A 247 6.57 5.10 -5.62
CA ASP A 247 6.26 4.93 -7.03
C ASP A 247 6.22 6.30 -7.72
N PRO A 248 7.26 6.67 -8.49
CA PRO A 248 7.37 8.02 -9.03
C PRO A 248 6.33 8.31 -10.11
N TRP A 249 5.73 7.27 -10.70
CA TRP A 249 4.72 7.39 -11.75
C TRP A 249 3.31 7.54 -11.19
N ARG A 250 3.04 7.00 -10.00
CA ARG A 250 1.76 7.21 -9.30
C ARG A 250 1.82 8.35 -8.29
N GLY A 251 3.02 8.77 -7.89
CA GLY A 251 3.22 9.70 -6.78
C GLY A 251 2.78 9.11 -5.44
N LYS A 252 2.95 7.79 -5.24
CA LYS A 252 2.42 7.06 -4.08
C LYS A 252 3.50 6.29 -3.32
N PHE A 253 3.44 6.33 -1.99
CA PHE A 253 4.21 5.44 -1.12
C PHE A 253 3.50 4.10 -0.87
N ILE A 254 4.27 3.03 -0.94
CA ILE A 254 3.83 1.63 -0.79
C ILE A 254 4.73 0.93 0.23
N PRO A 255 4.17 0.22 1.22
CA PRO A 255 4.96 -0.55 2.15
C PRO A 255 5.52 -1.83 1.51
N ILE A 256 6.72 -2.23 1.91
CA ILE A 256 7.32 -3.51 1.55
C ILE A 256 7.47 -4.36 2.82
N VAL A 257 6.95 -5.58 2.81
CA VAL A 257 7.15 -6.52 3.91
C VAL A 257 8.60 -6.97 3.94
N TRP A 258 9.29 -6.74 5.06
CA TRP A 258 10.70 -7.11 5.25
C TRP A 258 10.96 -7.61 6.69
N ASP A 259 11.62 -8.77 6.79
CA ASP A 259 11.87 -9.51 8.05
C ASP A 259 10.66 -9.53 9.01
N PRO A 260 9.48 -10.03 8.59
CA PRO A 260 8.24 -9.82 9.33
C PRO A 260 8.13 -10.58 10.65
N ILE A 261 8.79 -11.72 10.83
CA ILE A 261 8.64 -12.59 12.01
C ILE A 261 7.15 -12.84 12.39
N GLY A 262 6.45 -13.68 11.63
CA GLY A 262 5.04 -14.00 11.92
C GLY A 262 4.86 -14.95 13.12
N TRP A 263 3.78 -14.74 13.87
CA TRP A 263 3.29 -15.58 14.98
C TRP A 263 4.37 -15.97 16.00
N ASN A 264 5.21 -14.99 16.34
CA ASN A 264 6.23 -15.13 17.37
C ASN A 264 5.58 -15.55 18.70
N PRO A 265 6.07 -16.59 19.39
CA PRO A 265 5.51 -17.02 20.67
C PRO A 265 5.57 -15.93 21.76
N HIS A 266 6.42 -14.92 21.63
CA HIS A 266 6.50 -13.79 22.56
C HIS A 266 5.42 -12.72 22.33
N TRP A 267 4.73 -12.73 21.19
CA TRP A 267 3.67 -11.76 20.84
C TRP A 267 2.26 -12.36 20.88
N LYS A 268 2.13 -13.55 21.47
CA LYS A 268 0.83 -14.21 21.64
C LYS A 268 -0.07 -13.42 22.59
N ALA A 269 -1.37 -13.46 22.32
CA ALA A 269 -2.36 -13.00 23.29
C ALA A 269 -2.21 -13.77 24.61
N LYS A 270 -2.49 -13.10 25.74
CA LYS A 270 -2.50 -13.77 27.05
C LYS A 270 -3.62 -14.82 27.09
N PRO A 271 -3.50 -15.88 27.91
CA PRO A 271 -4.58 -16.84 28.08
C PRO A 271 -5.93 -16.15 28.38
N GLY A 272 -6.98 -16.55 27.67
CA GLY A 272 -8.33 -15.96 27.78
C GLY A 272 -8.53 -14.63 27.03
N GLN A 273 -7.49 -14.08 26.39
CA GLN A 273 -7.59 -12.87 25.57
C GLN A 273 -7.54 -13.23 24.08
N LYS A 274 -8.29 -12.48 23.27
CA LYS A 274 -8.24 -12.55 21.81
C LYS A 274 -7.04 -11.77 21.28
N VAL A 275 -6.56 -12.16 20.11
CA VAL A 275 -5.56 -11.38 19.37
C VAL A 275 -6.10 -9.99 19.03
N ALA A 276 -5.31 -8.96 19.31
CA ALA A 276 -5.63 -7.60 18.91
C ALA A 276 -5.48 -7.41 17.39
N SER A 277 -6.53 -6.86 16.77
CA SER A 277 -6.51 -6.52 15.34
C SER A 277 -5.68 -5.26 15.09
N GLU A 278 -5.82 -4.24 15.94
CA GLU A 278 -5.15 -2.96 15.80
C GLU A 278 -3.77 -2.96 16.47
N ARG A 279 -2.72 -2.84 15.66
CA ARG A 279 -1.33 -2.77 16.12
C ARG A 279 -0.80 -1.34 15.96
N ILE A 280 -0.97 -0.50 16.97
CA ILE A 280 -0.53 0.91 16.93
C ILE A 280 0.69 1.12 17.82
N GLN A 281 1.88 1.12 17.22
CA GLN A 281 3.14 1.16 17.96
C GLN A 281 3.91 2.49 17.83
N HIS A 282 3.61 3.29 16.81
CA HIS A 282 4.39 4.50 16.50
C HIS A 282 3.59 5.52 15.69
N ASN A 283 4.21 6.67 15.39
CA ASN A 283 3.56 7.82 14.76
C ASN A 283 2.96 7.54 13.38
N LEU A 284 3.60 6.72 12.55
CA LEU A 284 3.01 6.31 11.26
C LEU A 284 1.70 5.53 11.46
N HIS A 285 1.65 4.56 12.39
CA HIS A 285 0.39 3.85 12.68
C HIS A 285 -0.67 4.82 13.20
N ALA A 286 -0.33 5.71 14.14
CA ALA A 286 -1.27 6.74 14.59
C ALA A 286 -1.82 7.58 13.43
N ALA A 287 -0.95 8.05 12.52
CA ALA A 287 -1.36 8.84 11.38
C ALA A 287 -2.33 8.08 10.46
N LEU A 288 -2.05 6.80 10.19
CA LEU A 288 -2.91 5.93 9.38
C LEU A 288 -4.26 5.68 10.07
N PHE A 289 -4.28 5.30 11.34
CA PHE A 289 -5.52 5.01 12.09
C PHE A 289 -6.39 6.25 12.35
N MET A 290 -5.82 7.45 12.24
CA MET A 290 -6.54 8.72 12.23
C MET A 290 -7.13 9.08 10.85
N ASN A 291 -6.82 8.32 9.80
CA ASN A 291 -7.28 8.59 8.44
C ASN A 291 -8.46 7.68 8.05
N GLY A 292 -9.62 8.29 7.73
CA GLY A 292 -10.81 7.54 7.36
C GLY A 292 -10.66 6.70 6.09
N ASP A 293 -9.86 7.14 5.11
CA ASP A 293 -9.63 6.37 3.88
C ASP A 293 -8.81 5.10 4.18
N PHE A 294 -7.78 5.21 5.03
CA PHE A 294 -7.05 4.06 5.52
C PHE A 294 -7.95 3.10 6.32
N GLN A 295 -8.78 3.62 7.22
CA GLN A 295 -9.67 2.79 8.02
C GLN A 295 -10.62 1.99 7.11
N ARG A 296 -11.24 2.61 6.12
CA ARG A 296 -12.06 1.90 5.13
C ARG A 296 -11.24 0.86 4.37
N ALA A 297 -10.09 1.22 3.82
CA ALA A 297 -9.23 0.30 3.07
C ALA A 297 -8.82 -0.94 3.91
N ARG A 298 -8.39 -0.73 5.16
CA ARG A 298 -8.01 -1.80 6.09
C ARG A 298 -9.18 -2.76 6.37
N HIS A 299 -10.36 -2.23 6.70
CA HIS A 299 -11.52 -3.05 7.02
C HIS A 299 -12.04 -3.80 5.79
N GLN A 300 -12.00 -3.17 4.62
CA GLN A 300 -12.33 -3.82 3.36
C GLN A 300 -11.39 -5.01 3.09
N VAL A 301 -10.08 -4.85 3.27
CA VAL A 301 -9.12 -5.95 3.08
C VAL A 301 -9.38 -7.13 4.02
N LEU A 302 -9.61 -6.87 5.30
CA LEU A 302 -9.90 -7.94 6.28
C LEU A 302 -11.19 -8.69 5.92
N ARG A 303 -12.26 -7.95 5.60
CA ARG A 303 -13.52 -8.53 5.15
C ARG A 303 -13.31 -9.38 3.91
N ASP A 304 -12.70 -8.81 2.88
CA ASP A 304 -12.52 -9.49 1.59
C ASP A 304 -11.62 -10.72 1.75
N PHE A 305 -10.61 -10.69 2.63
CA PHE A 305 -9.76 -11.85 2.95
C PHE A 305 -10.57 -13.04 3.49
N PHE A 306 -11.47 -12.82 4.45
CA PHE A 306 -12.29 -13.89 5.02
C PHE A 306 -13.47 -14.30 4.12
N ASN A 307 -14.12 -13.34 3.45
CA ASN A 307 -15.28 -13.61 2.60
C ASN A 307 -14.89 -14.35 1.31
N SER A 308 -13.67 -14.15 0.80
CA SER A 308 -13.17 -14.87 -0.37
C SER A 308 -12.56 -16.25 -0.05
N GLY A 309 -12.51 -16.66 1.22
CA GLY A 309 -11.92 -17.93 1.64
C GLY A 309 -10.39 -17.97 1.63
N LYS A 310 -9.70 -16.82 1.51
CA LYS A 310 -8.23 -16.76 1.52
C LYS A 310 -7.62 -17.22 2.84
N ASP A 311 -8.36 -17.13 3.94
CA ASP A 311 -7.99 -17.73 5.22
C ASP A 311 -7.82 -19.25 5.09
N VAL A 312 -8.78 -19.92 4.44
CA VAL A 312 -8.76 -21.36 4.19
C VAL A 312 -7.64 -21.73 3.21
N GLU A 313 -7.49 -20.99 2.11
CA GLU A 313 -6.41 -21.20 1.13
C GLU A 313 -5.03 -21.08 1.77
N PHE A 314 -4.82 -20.05 2.60
CA PHE A 314 -3.55 -19.87 3.31
C PHE A 314 -3.30 -20.98 4.33
N LEU A 315 -4.31 -21.43 5.07
CA LEU A 315 -4.18 -22.54 6.02
C LEU A 315 -3.82 -23.86 5.29
N ALA A 316 -4.38 -24.11 4.11
CA ALA A 316 -3.98 -25.24 3.27
C ALA A 316 -2.52 -25.12 2.80
N LEU A 317 -2.08 -23.93 2.36
CA LEU A 317 -0.68 -23.67 2.01
C LEU A 317 0.27 -23.89 3.19
N ALA A 318 -0.10 -23.41 4.37
CA ALA A 318 0.68 -23.57 5.60
C ALA A 318 0.79 -25.05 5.99
N SER A 319 -0.31 -25.80 5.95
CA SER A 319 -0.33 -27.25 6.20
C SER A 319 0.57 -28.01 5.22
N LYS A 320 0.48 -27.72 3.91
CA LYS A 320 1.35 -28.33 2.89
C LYS A 320 2.83 -28.02 3.13
N SER A 321 3.14 -26.78 3.54
CA SER A 321 4.51 -26.36 3.84
C SER A 321 5.07 -27.07 5.07
N ILE A 322 4.26 -27.27 6.11
CA ILE A 322 4.63 -28.06 7.30
C ILE A 322 4.87 -29.51 6.89
N ALA A 323 3.98 -30.14 6.14
CA ALA A 323 4.15 -31.52 5.69
C ALA A 323 5.43 -31.71 4.86
N ALA A 324 5.79 -30.73 4.01
CA ALA A 324 7.07 -30.75 3.30
C ALA A 324 8.27 -30.66 4.27
N MET A 325 8.24 -29.74 5.24
CA MET A 325 9.28 -29.65 6.27
C MET A 325 9.41 -30.94 7.09
N GLU A 326 8.32 -31.58 7.48
CA GLU A 326 8.33 -32.80 8.28
C GLU A 326 9.05 -33.98 7.60
N ARG A 327 9.07 -34.02 6.26
CA ARG A 327 9.85 -35.00 5.47
C ARG A 327 11.33 -34.64 5.38
N GLU A 328 11.66 -33.35 5.45
CA GLU A 328 13.02 -32.84 5.23
C GLU A 328 13.85 -32.76 6.52
N ILE A 329 13.24 -32.39 7.64
CA ILE A 329 13.94 -32.17 8.92
C ILE A 329 14.63 -33.41 9.50
N PRO A 330 14.17 -34.67 9.31
CA PRO A 330 14.90 -35.84 9.83
C PRO A 330 16.30 -35.98 9.22
N ASN A 331 16.51 -35.41 8.04
CA ASN A 331 17.77 -35.46 7.31
C ASN A 331 18.56 -34.14 7.41
N ASP A 332 18.05 -33.08 8.04
CA ASP A 332 18.78 -31.81 8.21
C ASP A 332 19.91 -31.96 9.26
N PRO A 333 21.19 -31.98 8.85
CA PRO A 333 22.30 -32.27 9.76
C PRO A 333 22.56 -31.14 10.76
N LEU A 334 21.99 -29.96 10.53
CA LEU A 334 22.14 -28.78 11.36
C LEU A 334 20.78 -28.28 11.89
N LEU A 335 19.81 -29.18 12.00
CA LEU A 335 18.48 -28.87 12.53
C LEU A 335 18.60 -28.21 13.91
N ARG A 336 17.75 -27.21 14.17
CA ARG A 336 17.72 -26.55 15.47
C ARG A 336 16.30 -26.20 15.91
N PRO A 337 15.78 -26.75 17.02
CA PRO A 337 16.38 -27.77 17.89
C PRO A 337 16.78 -29.06 17.15
N GLY A 338 17.83 -29.74 17.62
CA GLY A 338 18.42 -30.89 16.92
C GLY A 338 17.53 -32.14 16.87
N ASN A 339 16.47 -32.20 17.68
CA ASN A 339 15.51 -33.32 17.67
C ASN A 339 14.36 -33.03 16.68
N PRO A 340 14.21 -33.83 15.60
CA PRO A 340 13.13 -33.67 14.63
C PRO A 340 11.73 -33.71 15.25
N GLN A 341 11.49 -34.58 16.24
CA GLN A 341 10.17 -34.69 16.88
C GLN A 341 9.79 -33.43 17.66
N THR A 342 10.77 -32.80 18.32
CA THR A 342 10.57 -31.49 18.95
C THR A 342 10.20 -30.42 17.92
N VAL A 343 10.85 -30.41 16.75
CA VAL A 343 10.53 -29.47 15.67
C VAL A 343 9.13 -29.73 15.10
N LYS A 344 8.72 -30.99 14.91
CA LYS A 344 7.34 -31.35 14.48
C LYS A 344 6.29 -30.84 15.47
N ALA A 345 6.50 -31.07 16.77
CA ALA A 345 5.59 -30.58 17.81
C ALA A 345 5.46 -29.04 17.75
N ASN A 346 6.58 -28.32 17.63
CA ASN A 346 6.57 -26.86 17.50
C ASN A 346 5.85 -26.38 16.24
N MET A 347 6.00 -27.08 15.09
CA MET A 347 5.27 -26.76 13.86
C MET A 347 3.76 -26.99 14.02
N LYS A 348 3.33 -28.05 14.71
CA LYS A 348 1.92 -28.30 15.02
C LYS A 348 1.32 -27.18 15.88
N ASP A 349 2.03 -26.78 16.94
CA ASP A 349 1.61 -25.67 17.80
C ASP A 349 1.58 -24.34 17.05
N PHE A 350 2.56 -24.11 16.18
CA PHE A 350 2.61 -22.94 15.29
C PHE A 350 1.40 -22.89 14.36
N PHE A 351 1.03 -24.00 13.72
CA PHE A 351 -0.17 -24.07 12.89
C PHE A 351 -1.45 -23.78 13.70
N LYS A 352 -1.55 -24.31 14.92
CA LYS A 352 -2.66 -24.00 15.84
C LYS A 352 -2.73 -22.49 16.15
N ARG A 353 -1.59 -21.83 16.38
CA ARG A 353 -1.52 -20.37 16.61
C ARG A 353 -2.01 -19.57 15.40
N ILE A 354 -1.61 -19.96 14.18
CA ILE A 354 -2.06 -19.30 12.94
C ILE A 354 -3.59 -19.39 12.84
N ARG A 355 -4.13 -20.60 12.97
CA ARG A 355 -5.57 -20.87 12.87
C ARG A 355 -6.36 -20.10 13.93
N GLN A 356 -5.90 -20.10 15.18
CA GLN A 356 -6.56 -19.36 16.26
C GLN A 356 -6.53 -17.85 16.00
N GLY A 357 -5.39 -17.30 15.56
CA GLY A 357 -5.30 -15.90 15.21
C GLY A 357 -6.26 -15.48 14.12
N PHE A 358 -6.42 -16.30 13.08
CA PHE A 358 -7.39 -16.03 12.01
C PHE A 358 -8.83 -16.09 12.54
N ALA A 359 -9.16 -17.05 13.41
CA ALA A 359 -10.48 -17.14 14.03
C ALA A 359 -10.79 -15.91 14.90
N ASP A 360 -9.85 -15.50 15.77
CA ASP A 360 -9.99 -14.33 16.64
C ASP A 360 -10.23 -13.06 15.80
N ILE A 361 -9.40 -12.84 14.77
CA ILE A 361 -9.54 -11.67 13.90
C ILE A 361 -10.87 -11.73 13.12
N LYS A 362 -11.25 -12.90 12.59
CA LYS A 362 -12.52 -13.08 11.85
C LYS A 362 -13.73 -12.72 12.71
N GLU A 363 -13.76 -13.14 13.96
CA GLU A 363 -14.83 -12.80 14.89
C GLU A 363 -14.92 -11.28 15.09
N THR A 364 -13.78 -10.60 15.21
CA THR A 364 -13.71 -9.13 15.30
C THR A 364 -13.96 -8.39 13.99
N THR A 365 -14.33 -9.06 12.88
CA THR A 365 -14.53 -8.46 11.54
C THR A 365 -15.99 -8.42 11.04
N GLY A 366 -17.00 -8.84 11.82
CA GLY A 366 -18.37 -8.65 11.33
C GLY A 366 -19.55 -8.78 12.30
N SER A 367 -19.39 -8.45 13.58
CA SER A 367 -20.55 -8.33 14.46
C SER A 367 -20.35 -7.16 15.41
N GLY A 368 -21.35 -6.30 15.51
CA GLY A 368 -21.37 -5.20 16.45
C GLY A 368 -22.78 -5.02 17.03
N PRO A 369 -22.92 -4.19 18.08
CA PRO A 369 -24.23 -3.87 18.63
C PRO A 369 -25.20 -3.37 17.55
N PRO A 370 -26.52 -3.60 17.67
CA PRO A 370 -27.49 -3.09 16.70
C PRO A 370 -27.34 -1.58 16.47
N ILE A 371 -27.52 -1.13 15.23
CA ILE A 371 -27.53 0.31 14.93
C ILE A 371 -28.83 0.89 15.45
N GLN A 372 -28.72 1.93 16.27
CA GLN A 372 -29.88 2.70 16.73
C GLN A 372 -30.08 3.91 15.84
N PHE A 373 -31.34 4.19 15.49
CA PHE A 373 -31.71 5.34 14.68
C PHE A 373 -32.94 6.07 15.19
N HIS A 374 -33.04 7.34 14.85
CA HIS A 374 -34.21 8.18 15.07
C HIS A 374 -34.53 8.94 13.79
N TYR A 375 -35.75 8.78 13.26
CA TYR A 375 -36.20 9.49 12.07
C TYR A 375 -37.37 10.41 12.42
N LYS A 376 -37.25 11.70 12.09
CA LYS A 376 -38.30 12.68 12.27
C LYS A 376 -38.19 13.81 11.24
N GLU A 377 -39.31 14.17 10.60
CA GLU A 377 -39.43 15.33 9.71
C GLU A 377 -38.38 15.41 8.58
N GLY A 378 -38.00 14.27 7.99
CA GLY A 378 -36.98 14.23 6.93
C GLY A 378 -35.55 14.40 7.44
N LYS A 379 -35.31 14.05 8.71
CA LYS A 379 -33.97 13.89 9.29
C LYS A 379 -33.81 12.51 9.90
N LEU A 380 -32.68 11.88 9.64
CA LEU A 380 -32.28 10.60 10.24
C LEU A 380 -31.02 10.81 11.09
N ASN A 381 -31.14 10.65 12.40
CA ASN A 381 -30.01 10.60 13.32
C ASN A 381 -29.70 9.15 13.64
N PHE A 382 -28.42 8.76 13.59
CA PHE A 382 -28.02 7.40 13.90
C PHE A 382 -26.60 7.36 14.45
N SER A 383 -26.28 6.24 15.10
CA SER A 383 -24.95 5.98 15.65
C SER A 383 -24.35 4.72 15.03
N VAL A 384 -23.06 4.75 14.70
CA VAL A 384 -22.29 3.60 14.24
C VAL A 384 -21.45 3.08 15.40
N PRO A 385 -21.93 2.06 16.16
CA PRO A 385 -21.19 1.47 17.26
C PRO A 385 -20.23 0.38 16.78
N GLY A 386 -19.40 -0.11 17.71
CA GLY A 386 -18.43 -1.17 17.44
C GLY A 386 -17.24 -0.69 16.62
N ASN A 387 -16.48 -1.63 16.09
CA ASN A 387 -15.24 -1.40 15.35
C ASN A 387 -15.40 -1.55 13.83
N HIS A 388 -16.62 -1.48 13.30
CA HIS A 388 -16.90 -1.77 11.90
C HIS A 388 -17.43 -0.55 11.13
N PRO A 389 -16.91 -0.30 9.91
CA PRO A 389 -17.59 0.58 8.98
C PRO A 389 -19.01 0.08 8.66
N LEU A 390 -19.95 1.00 8.58
CA LEU A 390 -21.25 0.80 7.96
C LEU A 390 -21.12 1.13 6.48
N TRP A 391 -21.16 0.14 5.58
CA TRP A 391 -20.91 0.31 4.15
C TRP A 391 -22.12 0.82 3.39
N ARG A 392 -23.29 0.28 3.72
CA ARG A 392 -24.55 0.62 3.07
C ARG A 392 -25.64 0.72 4.10
N PHE A 393 -26.61 1.58 3.82
CA PHE A 393 -27.87 1.57 4.53
C PHE A 393 -29.01 1.84 3.55
N ARG A 394 -30.15 1.22 3.80
CA ARG A 394 -31.35 1.26 2.98
C ARG A 394 -32.52 1.68 3.86
N MET A 395 -33.15 2.77 3.48
CA MET A 395 -34.39 3.25 4.09
C MET A 395 -35.57 2.80 3.26
N ILE A 396 -36.58 2.22 3.90
CA ILE A 396 -37.82 1.76 3.27
C ILE A 396 -38.95 2.63 3.78
N PHE A 397 -39.63 3.34 2.88
CA PHE A 397 -40.72 4.26 3.21
C PHE A 397 -42.10 3.63 2.95
N ASP A 398 -43.13 4.22 3.57
CA ASP A 398 -44.54 3.84 3.39
C ASP A 398 -45.07 4.04 1.97
N GLN A 399 -44.49 4.99 1.24
CA GLN A 399 -44.90 5.31 -0.12
C GLN A 399 -43.70 5.45 -1.06
N ARG A 400 -43.99 5.37 -2.37
CA ARG A 400 -42.99 5.50 -3.43
C ARG A 400 -42.29 6.86 -3.41
N ILE A 401 -40.96 6.87 -3.56
CA ILE A 401 -40.16 8.08 -3.70
C ILE A 401 -40.25 8.55 -5.16
N ARG A 402 -40.96 9.66 -5.39
CA ARG A 402 -41.23 10.17 -6.75
C ARG A 402 -40.07 10.97 -7.35
N LYS A 403 -39.24 11.59 -6.50
CA LYS A 403 -38.13 12.45 -6.91
C LYS A 403 -36.92 12.16 -6.04
N SER A 404 -35.73 12.13 -6.66
CA SER A 404 -34.49 11.95 -5.92
C SER A 404 -34.23 13.15 -5.00
N PRO A 405 -34.13 12.95 -3.67
CA PRO A 405 -33.82 14.02 -2.76
C PRO A 405 -32.36 14.42 -2.89
N LYS A 406 -32.07 15.67 -2.51
CA LYS A 406 -30.70 16.07 -2.20
C LYS A 406 -30.38 15.59 -0.81
N VAL A 407 -29.30 14.85 -0.65
CA VAL A 407 -28.90 14.29 0.65
C VAL A 407 -27.60 14.91 1.13
N GLN A 408 -27.62 15.30 2.39
CA GLN A 408 -26.49 15.83 3.13
C GLN A 408 -26.26 14.99 4.38
N ILE A 409 -25.01 14.64 4.65
CA ILE A 409 -24.59 13.97 5.88
C ILE A 409 -23.81 14.96 6.72
N SER A 410 -24.18 15.10 7.99
CA SER A 410 -23.52 15.97 8.95
C SER A 410 -22.90 15.19 10.09
N TYR A 411 -21.70 15.60 10.51
CA TYR A 411 -21.02 15.13 11.71
C TYR A 411 -20.29 16.28 12.40
N ARG A 412 -20.02 16.15 13.69
CA ARG A 412 -19.33 17.19 14.48
C ARG A 412 -17.84 16.90 14.56
N THR A 413 -17.04 17.96 14.50
CA THR A 413 -15.60 17.98 14.79
C THR A 413 -15.31 19.08 15.82
N PRO A 414 -14.09 19.16 16.38
CA PRO A 414 -13.70 20.28 17.24
C PRO A 414 -13.82 21.64 16.56
N ALA A 415 -13.71 21.70 15.23
CA ALA A 415 -13.85 22.92 14.44
C ALA A 415 -15.32 23.30 14.11
N GLY A 416 -16.29 22.43 14.43
CA GLY A 416 -17.70 22.64 14.12
C GLY A 416 -18.36 21.48 13.38
N ILE A 417 -19.58 21.71 12.89
CA ILE A 417 -20.32 20.72 12.10
C ILE A 417 -19.80 20.75 10.66
N ILE A 418 -19.41 19.59 10.16
CA ILE A 418 -19.05 19.37 8.76
C ILE A 418 -20.23 18.71 8.07
N THR A 419 -20.58 19.21 6.88
CA THR A 419 -21.65 18.67 6.05
C THR A 419 -21.10 18.20 4.71
N VAL A 420 -21.39 16.95 4.35
CA VAL A 420 -20.94 16.29 3.13
C VAL A 420 -22.14 16.01 2.22
N PRO A 421 -22.19 16.58 1.00
CA PRO A 421 -23.23 16.24 0.04
C PRO A 421 -22.98 14.84 -0.55
N VAL A 422 -24.03 14.01 -0.65
CA VAL A 422 -23.95 12.62 -1.16
C VAL A 422 -25.06 12.26 -2.14
N SER A 423 -25.62 13.26 -2.80
CA SER A 423 -26.79 13.08 -3.69
C SER A 423 -26.48 12.17 -4.89
N ASP A 424 -25.24 12.18 -5.39
CA ASP A 424 -24.81 11.39 -6.57
C ASP A 424 -24.54 9.91 -6.27
N GLU A 425 -24.83 9.46 -5.04
CA GLU A 425 -24.51 8.12 -4.52
C GLU A 425 -25.75 7.42 -3.94
N ILE A 426 -26.93 7.98 -4.22
CA ILE A 426 -28.24 7.43 -3.87
C ILE A 426 -28.71 6.49 -4.97
N GLN A 427 -29.22 5.33 -4.57
CA GLN A 427 -29.98 4.44 -5.43
C GLN A 427 -31.44 4.43 -4.98
N LEU A 428 -32.36 4.64 -5.91
CA LEU A 428 -33.80 4.64 -5.66
C LEU A 428 -34.46 3.46 -6.35
N GLU A 429 -35.27 2.73 -5.60
CA GLU A 429 -36.05 1.61 -6.12
C GLU A 429 -37.42 1.61 -5.45
N GLY A 430 -38.45 2.12 -6.15
CA GLY A 430 -39.80 2.22 -5.61
C GLY A 430 -39.88 3.10 -4.36
N ASN A 431 -40.11 2.48 -3.20
CA ASN A 431 -40.16 3.12 -1.88
C ASN A 431 -38.84 3.02 -1.11
N GLN A 432 -37.77 2.52 -1.73
CA GLN A 432 -36.46 2.32 -1.10
C GLN A 432 -35.46 3.41 -1.51
N LEU A 433 -34.69 3.89 -0.54
CA LEU A 433 -33.52 4.75 -0.74
C LEU A 433 -32.30 4.07 -0.16
N THR A 434 -31.34 3.68 -1.00
CA THR A 434 -30.08 3.08 -0.58
C THR A 434 -28.93 4.07 -0.72
N LEU A 435 -28.11 4.17 0.31
CA LEU A 435 -26.88 4.95 0.34
C LEU A 435 -25.67 4.02 0.52
N THR A 436 -24.61 4.27 -0.24
CA THR A 436 -23.44 3.38 -0.34
C THR A 436 -22.15 3.98 0.23
N LYS A 437 -22.25 5.07 1.00
CA LYS A 437 -21.09 5.65 1.70
C LYS A 437 -20.76 4.90 2.97
N GLY A 438 -19.49 4.51 3.09
CA GLY A 438 -18.92 3.89 4.29
C GLY A 438 -18.82 4.87 5.46
N PHE A 439 -19.73 4.80 6.44
CA PHE A 439 -19.63 5.55 7.70
C PHE A 439 -18.73 4.82 8.68
N LEU A 440 -17.89 5.57 9.38
CA LEU A 440 -16.98 5.00 10.37
C LEU A 440 -17.50 5.18 11.80
N PRO A 441 -17.18 4.27 12.74
CA PRO A 441 -17.25 4.62 14.15
C PRO A 441 -16.18 5.68 14.47
N ASN A 442 -16.25 6.27 15.65
CA ASN A 442 -15.33 7.32 16.06
C ASN A 442 -14.07 6.70 16.70
N PHE A 443 -13.03 6.62 15.89
CA PHE A 443 -11.71 6.12 16.28
C PHE A 443 -10.89 7.22 16.96
N LYS A 444 -10.48 6.96 18.20
CA LYS A 444 -9.71 7.91 19.02
C LYS A 444 -8.32 7.35 19.33
N THR A 445 -7.30 8.12 18.97
CA THR A 445 -5.91 7.85 19.37
C THR A 445 -5.47 8.86 20.42
N THR A 446 -5.05 8.40 21.60
CA THR A 446 -4.48 9.30 22.62
C THR A 446 -3.06 8.88 22.98
N SER A 447 -2.13 9.84 23.04
CA SER A 447 -0.77 9.60 23.52
C SER A 447 -0.67 9.86 25.03
N SER A 448 -0.05 8.96 25.78
CA SER A 448 0.23 9.20 27.20
C SER A 448 1.23 10.34 27.40
N ARG A 449 0.93 11.29 28.31
CA ARG A 449 1.87 12.37 28.70
C ARG A 449 3.12 11.84 29.40
N LEU A 450 3.00 10.74 30.15
CA LEU A 450 4.09 10.12 30.90
C LEU A 450 4.99 9.22 30.02
N ASN A 451 4.45 8.70 28.93
CA ASN A 451 5.17 7.85 27.98
C ASN A 451 4.73 8.20 26.56
N LYS A 452 5.45 9.13 25.91
CA LYS A 452 5.22 9.58 24.51
C LYS A 452 5.18 8.44 23.47
N LYS A 453 5.51 7.20 23.88
CA LYS A 453 5.49 5.97 23.07
C LYS A 453 4.16 5.21 23.11
N ILE A 454 3.31 5.41 24.13
CA ILE A 454 2.06 4.64 24.26
C ILE A 454 0.92 5.42 23.60
N ILE A 455 0.44 4.88 22.48
CA ILE A 455 -0.75 5.36 21.79
C ILE A 455 -1.90 4.43 22.18
N LYS A 456 -2.84 4.93 22.99
CA LYS A 456 -4.10 4.23 23.25
C LYS A 456 -5.02 4.39 22.07
N TYR A 457 -5.65 3.30 21.66
CA TYR A 457 -6.68 3.26 20.63
C TYR A 457 -8.01 2.88 21.25
N GLU A 458 -9.01 3.72 21.04
CA GLU A 458 -10.36 3.50 21.53
C GLU A 458 -11.34 3.68 20.37
N VAL A 459 -12.38 2.85 20.36
CA VAL A 459 -13.48 2.99 19.41
C VAL A 459 -14.74 3.32 20.19
N ILE A 460 -15.32 4.49 19.90
CA ILE A 460 -16.60 4.91 20.45
C ILE A 460 -17.62 5.11 19.32
N PRO A 461 -18.93 5.10 19.60
CA PRO A 461 -19.94 5.26 18.57
C PRO A 461 -19.80 6.59 17.79
N GLY A 462 -19.79 6.49 16.45
CA GLY A 462 -19.78 7.64 15.55
C GLY A 462 -21.19 8.14 15.28
N ASN A 463 -21.48 9.42 15.54
CA ASN A 463 -22.85 9.96 15.45
C ASN A 463 -23.00 10.84 14.21
N TYR A 464 -24.10 10.63 13.49
CA TYR A 464 -24.36 11.27 12.20
C TYR A 464 -25.81 11.78 12.12
N GLU A 465 -26.02 12.79 11.31
CA GLU A 465 -27.33 13.26 10.86
C GLU A 465 -27.38 13.20 9.35
N ILE A 466 -28.42 12.62 8.79
CA ILE A 466 -28.74 12.70 7.37
C ILE A 466 -29.94 13.63 7.23
N ALA A 467 -29.79 14.66 6.40
CA ALA A 467 -30.86 15.58 6.05
C ALA A 467 -31.21 15.42 4.57
N PHE A 468 -32.51 15.39 4.29
CA PHE A 468 -33.05 15.33 2.93
C PHE A 468 -33.61 16.71 2.54
N ALA A 469 -32.98 17.38 1.59
CA ALA A 469 -33.52 18.55 0.93
C ALA A 469 -34.41 18.15 -0.24
N ASP A 470 -35.47 18.92 -0.48
CA ASP A 470 -36.48 18.68 -1.52
C ASP A 470 -37.22 17.32 -1.37
N PHE A 471 -37.31 16.78 -0.15
CA PHE A 471 -37.95 15.50 0.18
C PHE A 471 -39.36 15.68 0.77
N ASN A 472 -40.28 14.78 0.45
CA ASN A 472 -41.62 14.82 1.02
C ASN A 472 -41.57 14.43 2.51
N LYS A 473 -41.71 15.43 3.39
CA LYS A 473 -41.65 15.25 4.85
C LYS A 473 -42.81 14.43 5.42
N SER A 474 -43.86 14.15 4.64
CA SER A 474 -44.96 13.28 5.07
C SER A 474 -44.61 11.78 5.01
N LEU A 475 -43.55 11.40 4.28
CA LEU A 475 -43.12 10.00 4.13
C LEU A 475 -42.66 9.44 5.48
N GLN A 476 -43.26 8.32 5.88
CA GLN A 476 -42.93 7.60 7.10
C GLN A 476 -41.87 6.54 6.79
N LEU A 477 -40.84 6.46 7.63
CA LEU A 477 -39.83 5.42 7.54
C LEU A 477 -40.38 4.15 8.20
N ILE A 478 -40.54 3.08 7.43
CA ILE A 478 -41.00 1.77 7.89
C ILE A 478 -39.84 0.97 8.50
N SER A 479 -38.71 0.91 7.78
CA SER A 479 -37.54 0.12 8.18
C SER A 479 -36.26 0.81 7.72
N LEU A 480 -35.20 0.60 8.51
CA LEU A 480 -33.83 0.95 8.18
C LEU A 480 -32.99 -0.32 8.21
N GLN A 481 -32.49 -0.73 7.06
CA GLN A 481 -31.56 -1.85 6.92
C GLN A 481 -30.13 -1.33 6.77
N VAL A 482 -29.17 -2.03 7.34
CA VAL A 482 -27.75 -1.64 7.38
C VAL A 482 -26.86 -2.80 7.00
N ASP A 483 -25.72 -2.53 6.36
CA ASP A 483 -24.76 -3.57 5.97
C ASP A 483 -23.34 -3.19 6.40
N ARG A 484 -22.77 -4.04 7.27
CA ARG A 484 -21.39 -3.94 7.80
C ARG A 484 -20.39 -4.84 7.06
N GLY A 485 -20.80 -5.45 5.96
CA GLY A 485 -19.95 -6.22 5.05
C GLY A 485 -20.25 -7.73 5.05
N ARG A 486 -21.42 -8.16 5.53
CA ARG A 486 -21.87 -9.55 5.46
C ARG A 486 -23.20 -9.64 4.72
N ASP A 487 -24.22 -9.05 5.31
CA ASP A 487 -25.58 -9.00 4.78
C ASP A 487 -26.33 -7.80 5.37
N TRP A 488 -27.57 -7.59 4.94
CA TRP A 488 -28.48 -6.62 5.52
C TRP A 488 -28.95 -7.04 6.92
N GLU A 489 -28.79 -6.14 7.89
CA GLU A 489 -29.28 -6.25 9.26
C GLU A 489 -30.34 -5.16 9.50
N GLU A 490 -31.38 -5.44 10.27
CA GLU A 490 -32.35 -4.41 10.70
C GLU A 490 -31.73 -3.52 11.78
N ALA A 491 -31.79 -2.20 11.57
CA ALA A 491 -31.50 -1.22 12.61
C ALA A 491 -32.73 -1.06 13.52
N VAL A 492 -32.50 -0.66 14.77
CA VAL A 492 -33.55 -0.55 15.78
C VAL A 492 -33.91 0.92 16.04
N PRO A 493 -35.19 1.28 16.16
CA PRO A 493 -35.59 2.61 16.60
C PRO A 493 -35.03 2.93 17.98
N GLY A 494 -34.62 4.17 18.20
CA GLY A 494 -34.09 4.65 19.46
C GLY A 494 -34.31 6.15 19.66
N SER A 495 -33.75 6.67 20.75
CA SER A 495 -33.78 8.10 21.05
C SER A 495 -32.82 8.89 20.14
N PRO A 496 -33.13 10.16 19.84
CA PRO A 496 -32.19 11.03 19.14
C PRO A 496 -30.83 11.08 19.85
N SER A 497 -29.76 10.73 19.15
CA SER A 497 -28.40 10.86 19.66
C SER A 497 -27.77 12.17 19.18
N PRO A 498 -27.28 13.04 20.08
CA PRO A 498 -26.63 14.28 19.66
C PRO A 498 -25.33 13.98 18.89
N LEU A 499 -24.99 14.85 17.93
CA LEU A 499 -23.73 14.77 17.21
C LEU A 499 -22.55 14.95 18.17
N ARG A 500 -21.91 13.84 18.54
CA ARG A 500 -20.63 13.83 19.27
C ARG A 500 -19.47 14.11 18.31
N SER A 501 -18.45 14.80 18.83
CA SER A 501 -17.30 15.24 18.05
C SER A 501 -16.36 14.08 17.70
N PHE A 502 -15.96 14.01 16.43
CA PHE A 502 -14.82 13.20 15.96
C PHE A 502 -13.52 13.96 16.24
N GLU A 503 -12.87 13.63 17.35
CA GLU A 503 -11.71 14.37 17.86
C GLU A 503 -10.45 14.19 17.01
N SER A 504 -10.23 12.98 16.48
CA SER A 504 -8.96 12.61 15.83
C SER A 504 -9.12 12.02 14.44
N LEU A 505 -10.33 11.59 14.07
CA LEU A 505 -10.59 10.89 12.82
C LEU A 505 -10.88 11.88 11.68
N TYR A 506 -10.00 11.92 10.69
CA TYR A 506 -10.22 12.63 9.43
C TYR A 506 -11.16 11.84 8.51
N ALA A 507 -12.09 12.54 7.84
CA ALA A 507 -13.03 11.98 6.87
C ALA A 507 -13.79 10.72 7.35
N PRO A 508 -14.54 10.80 8.48
CA PRO A 508 -15.37 9.70 8.97
C PRO A 508 -16.43 9.26 7.95
N VAL A 509 -16.83 10.18 7.08
CA VAL A 509 -17.54 9.95 5.82
C VAL A 509 -16.58 10.27 4.68
N PRO A 510 -16.50 9.45 3.61
CA PRO A 510 -15.67 9.75 2.45
C PRO A 510 -15.94 11.16 1.90
N GLU A 511 -14.91 11.87 1.45
CA GLU A 511 -15.08 13.16 0.77
C GLU A 511 -16.02 13.01 -0.47
N PRO A 512 -16.79 14.04 -0.84
CA PRO A 512 -17.64 13.98 -2.02
C PRO A 512 -16.79 13.86 -3.28
N THR A 513 -17.20 12.97 -4.19
CA THR A 513 -16.57 12.94 -5.52
C THR A 513 -17.09 14.13 -6.32
N ILE A 514 -16.22 15.07 -6.69
CA ILE A 514 -16.63 16.23 -7.49
C ILE A 514 -16.93 15.75 -8.92
N LYS A 515 -18.21 15.60 -9.27
CA LYS A 515 -18.65 15.14 -10.59
C LYS A 515 -19.01 16.26 -11.57
N ILE A 516 -19.21 17.49 -11.09
CA ILE A 516 -19.57 18.61 -11.96
C ILE A 516 -18.39 18.89 -12.91
N PRO A 517 -18.58 18.73 -14.23
CA PRO A 517 -17.50 18.92 -15.17
C PRO A 517 -17.16 20.41 -15.30
N LEU A 518 -15.87 20.72 -15.31
CA LEU A 518 -15.39 22.00 -15.82
C LEU A 518 -15.52 22.00 -17.34
N VAL A 519 -16.04 23.08 -17.92
CA VAL A 519 -16.20 23.21 -19.37
C VAL A 519 -15.31 24.33 -19.88
N TRP A 520 -14.43 24.01 -20.83
CA TRP A 520 -13.56 24.96 -21.51
C TRP A 520 -14.01 25.18 -22.95
N SER A 521 -14.01 26.44 -23.37
CA SER A 521 -14.31 26.88 -24.74
C SER A 521 -13.56 28.19 -25.04
N GLY A 522 -13.35 28.51 -26.32
CA GLY A 522 -12.65 29.73 -26.73
C GLY A 522 -11.15 29.69 -26.39
N ASN A 523 -10.62 30.78 -25.83
CA ASN A 523 -9.21 30.89 -25.46
C ASN A 523 -9.02 30.64 -23.96
N VAL A 524 -8.13 29.72 -23.60
CA VAL A 524 -7.76 29.40 -22.21
C VAL A 524 -6.26 29.66 -22.03
N GLN A 525 -5.87 30.34 -20.95
CA GLN A 525 -4.46 30.59 -20.65
C GLN A 525 -4.01 29.81 -19.41
N ILE A 526 -2.84 29.16 -19.50
CA ILE A 526 -2.20 28.44 -18.41
C ILE A 526 -0.77 28.97 -18.26
N LYS A 527 -0.49 29.69 -17.17
CA LYS A 527 0.81 30.32 -16.94
C LYS A 527 1.77 29.44 -16.11
N ASN A 528 1.23 28.65 -15.19
CA ASN A 528 1.97 27.83 -14.23
C ASN A 528 1.40 26.41 -14.22
N VAL A 529 1.90 25.55 -13.31
CA VAL A 529 1.28 24.25 -13.06
C VAL A 529 -0.14 24.43 -12.54
N LYS A 530 -1.13 23.93 -13.29
CA LYS A 530 -2.55 23.90 -12.90
C LYS A 530 -2.98 22.46 -12.70
N LYS A 531 -3.56 22.17 -11.54
CA LYS A 531 -4.12 20.85 -11.20
C LYS A 531 -5.64 20.91 -11.22
N ILE A 532 -6.29 19.95 -11.89
CA ILE A 532 -7.75 19.85 -12.00
C ILE A 532 -8.20 18.46 -11.58
N GLN A 533 -9.04 18.40 -10.55
CA GLN A 533 -9.57 17.14 -10.02
C GLN A 533 -10.96 16.79 -10.57
N GLN A 534 -11.65 17.80 -11.10
CA GLN A 534 -12.96 17.65 -11.73
C GLN A 534 -12.84 16.99 -13.10
N PRO A 535 -13.90 16.30 -13.58
CA PRO A 535 -14.00 16.00 -15.00
C PRO A 535 -13.86 17.28 -15.83
N LEU A 536 -13.20 17.19 -16.98
CA LEU A 536 -12.94 18.33 -17.86
C LEU A 536 -13.49 18.06 -19.26
N ILE A 537 -14.36 18.95 -19.73
CA ILE A 537 -14.87 18.94 -21.11
C ILE A 537 -14.21 20.10 -21.85
N ILE A 538 -13.50 19.81 -22.94
CA ILE A 538 -12.90 20.82 -23.80
C ILE A 538 -13.65 20.81 -25.12
N LYS A 539 -14.34 21.92 -25.44
CA LYS A 539 -15.18 22.04 -26.63
C LYS A 539 -14.33 22.18 -27.90
N ALA A 540 -14.86 21.75 -29.05
CA ALA A 540 -14.20 21.91 -30.35
C ALA A 540 -13.83 23.37 -30.62
N GLY A 541 -12.67 23.60 -31.26
CA GLY A 541 -12.12 24.93 -31.55
C GLY A 541 -11.46 25.65 -30.37
N THR A 542 -11.42 25.06 -29.17
CA THR A 542 -10.73 25.66 -28.01
C THR A 542 -9.23 25.77 -28.25
N ARG A 543 -8.64 26.92 -27.91
CA ARG A 543 -7.21 27.20 -27.94
C ARG A 543 -6.68 27.38 -26.53
N ILE A 544 -5.75 26.53 -26.13
CA ILE A 544 -5.15 26.50 -24.80
C ILE A 544 -3.71 26.98 -24.95
N HIS A 545 -3.46 28.20 -24.48
CA HIS A 545 -2.17 28.87 -24.53
C HIS A 545 -1.38 28.57 -23.26
N MET A 546 -0.26 27.86 -23.43
CA MET A 546 0.59 27.35 -22.38
C MET A 546 1.85 28.21 -22.30
N GLY A 547 2.08 28.87 -21.16
CA GLY A 547 3.30 29.65 -20.90
C GLY A 547 4.55 28.78 -20.77
N PRO A 548 5.76 29.36 -20.71
CA PRO A 548 7.01 28.62 -20.51
C PRO A 548 6.94 27.73 -19.26
N GLY A 549 7.22 26.43 -19.40
CA GLY A 549 7.13 25.44 -18.31
C GLY A 549 5.72 25.18 -17.74
N ALA A 550 4.67 25.84 -18.26
CA ALA A 550 3.31 25.65 -17.80
C ALA A 550 2.86 24.19 -17.99
N SER A 551 2.17 23.64 -17.00
CA SER A 551 1.73 22.24 -17.02
C SER A 551 0.30 22.10 -16.54
N LEU A 552 -0.42 21.13 -17.07
CA LEU A 552 -1.79 20.82 -16.73
C LEU A 552 -1.86 19.38 -16.19
N ILE A 553 -2.13 19.22 -14.90
CA ILE A 553 -2.26 17.91 -14.24
C ILE A 553 -3.75 17.62 -14.03
N LEU A 554 -4.25 16.59 -14.70
CA LEU A 554 -5.66 16.24 -14.82
C LEU A 554 -5.91 14.94 -14.08
N GLU A 555 -6.58 15.00 -12.94
CA GLU A 555 -6.95 13.82 -12.15
C GLU A 555 -8.37 13.34 -12.43
N GLY A 556 -9.21 14.19 -13.02
CA GLY A 556 -10.55 13.85 -13.47
C GLY A 556 -10.59 13.42 -14.94
N ARG A 557 -11.65 12.70 -15.32
CA ARG A 557 -11.88 12.26 -16.71
C ARG A 557 -11.93 13.45 -17.67
N VAL A 558 -11.23 13.36 -18.79
CA VAL A 558 -11.16 14.42 -19.79
C VAL A 558 -11.86 14.00 -21.08
N LEU A 559 -12.72 14.88 -21.60
CA LEU A 559 -13.36 14.78 -22.90
C LEU A 559 -12.92 15.97 -23.76
N ALA A 560 -11.83 15.78 -24.51
CA ALA A 560 -11.31 16.75 -25.47
C ALA A 560 -11.64 16.29 -26.88
N GLN A 561 -12.82 16.68 -27.37
CA GLN A 561 -13.37 16.19 -28.63
C GLN A 561 -13.48 17.35 -29.64
N GLY A 562 -12.40 17.58 -30.38
CA GLY A 562 -12.37 18.49 -31.52
C GLY A 562 -13.02 17.87 -32.76
N THR A 563 -13.04 18.64 -33.85
CA THR A 563 -13.39 18.13 -35.18
C THR A 563 -12.30 18.47 -36.19
N ALA A 564 -12.29 17.83 -37.36
CA ALA A 564 -11.36 18.16 -38.43
C ALA A 564 -11.38 19.65 -38.81
N ARG A 565 -12.56 20.30 -38.77
CA ARG A 565 -12.71 21.73 -39.05
C ARG A 565 -12.31 22.60 -37.85
N ASN A 566 -12.64 22.17 -36.64
CA ASN A 566 -12.42 22.91 -35.41
C ASN A 566 -11.60 22.06 -34.41
N PRO A 567 -10.30 21.83 -34.67
CA PRO A 567 -9.46 21.07 -33.76
C PRO A 567 -9.25 21.82 -32.45
N ILE A 568 -9.07 21.09 -31.35
CA ILE A 568 -8.61 21.64 -30.08
C ILE A 568 -7.10 21.83 -30.16
N ARG A 569 -6.57 22.96 -29.71
CA ARG A 569 -5.14 23.28 -29.86
C ARG A 569 -4.50 23.63 -28.52
N PHE A 570 -3.47 22.87 -28.14
CA PHE A 570 -2.55 23.19 -27.04
C PHE A 570 -1.30 23.80 -27.66
N LEU A 571 -1.09 25.10 -27.43
CA LEU A 571 -0.11 25.92 -28.14
C LEU A 571 0.78 26.67 -27.14
N PRO A 572 2.00 27.06 -27.55
CA PRO A 572 2.77 28.07 -26.83
C PRO A 572 1.96 29.36 -26.64
N ALA A 573 2.19 30.07 -25.54
CA ALA A 573 1.56 31.36 -25.31
C ALA A 573 2.11 32.44 -26.26
N THR A 574 3.39 32.34 -26.66
CA THR A 574 4.05 33.18 -27.66
C THR A 574 4.90 32.34 -28.61
N SER A 575 5.27 32.88 -29.78
CA SER A 575 5.99 32.15 -30.84
C SER A 575 7.47 31.87 -30.56
N SER A 576 8.07 32.51 -29.56
CA SER A 576 9.52 32.42 -29.28
C SER A 576 9.83 32.12 -27.80
N GLN A 577 8.90 31.48 -27.09
CA GLN A 577 9.14 31.06 -25.72
C GLN A 577 9.88 29.72 -25.63
N SER A 578 10.47 29.44 -24.46
CA SER A 578 10.86 28.09 -24.09
C SER A 578 9.64 27.14 -24.08
N PRO A 579 9.85 25.82 -24.30
CA PRO A 579 8.76 24.86 -24.30
C PRO A 579 7.86 24.94 -23.06
N TRP A 580 6.56 24.71 -23.25
CA TRP A 580 5.69 24.44 -22.11
C TRP A 580 5.92 23.01 -21.61
N GLY A 581 5.40 22.71 -20.42
CA GLY A 581 5.67 21.45 -19.75
C GLY A 581 4.83 20.30 -20.29
N THR A 582 3.85 19.84 -19.51
CA THR A 582 3.05 18.64 -19.82
C THR A 582 1.55 18.89 -19.70
N VAL A 583 0.77 18.12 -20.44
CA VAL A 583 -0.62 17.76 -20.13
C VAL A 583 -0.57 16.34 -19.58
N ALA A 584 -0.77 16.17 -18.27
CA ALA A 584 -0.69 14.89 -17.59
C ALA A 584 -2.08 14.39 -17.19
N LEU A 585 -2.47 13.20 -17.65
CA LEU A 585 -3.58 12.43 -17.06
C LEU A 585 -3.01 11.55 -15.95
N THR A 586 -3.60 11.61 -14.75
CA THR A 586 -3.08 10.84 -13.62
C THR A 586 -4.18 10.24 -12.74
N GLY A 587 -4.02 8.96 -12.42
CA GLY A 587 -4.87 8.23 -11.49
C GLY A 587 -6.23 7.83 -12.05
N ARG A 588 -6.84 6.86 -11.37
CA ARG A 588 -8.05 6.14 -11.84
C ARG A 588 -9.28 7.01 -12.11
N LYS A 589 -9.37 8.19 -11.50
CA LYS A 589 -10.47 9.15 -11.75
C LYS A 589 -10.41 9.75 -13.16
N ALA A 590 -9.26 9.66 -13.84
CA ALA A 590 -9.08 10.05 -15.24
C ALA A 590 -9.40 8.93 -16.24
N ASN A 591 -9.81 7.74 -15.80
CA ASN A 591 -10.13 6.61 -16.68
C ASN A 591 -11.18 6.98 -17.74
N GLY A 592 -11.04 6.40 -18.94
CA GLY A 592 -11.97 6.66 -20.04
C GLY A 592 -11.83 8.05 -20.68
N SER A 593 -10.68 8.72 -20.48
CA SER A 593 -10.40 10.01 -21.11
C SER A 593 -10.24 9.89 -22.62
N ILE A 594 -10.67 10.92 -23.35
CA ILE A 594 -10.70 10.94 -24.81
C ILE A 594 -10.06 12.23 -25.32
N PHE A 595 -9.15 12.07 -26.27
CA PHE A 595 -8.55 13.14 -27.07
C PHE A 595 -8.81 12.83 -28.54
N THR A 596 -9.62 13.65 -29.19
CA THR A 596 -9.96 13.49 -30.61
C THR A 596 -9.75 14.81 -31.34
N HIS A 597 -9.10 14.78 -32.51
CA HIS A 597 -8.80 15.99 -33.30
C HIS A 597 -8.11 17.09 -32.47
N CYS A 598 -7.11 16.70 -31.68
CA CYS A 598 -6.28 17.63 -30.91
C CYS A 598 -4.94 17.88 -31.61
N LEU A 599 -4.46 19.11 -31.54
CA LEU A 599 -3.09 19.51 -31.86
C LEU A 599 -2.37 19.85 -30.55
N MET A 600 -1.24 19.22 -30.27
CA MET A 600 -0.32 19.62 -29.19
C MET A 600 1.03 19.98 -29.81
N GLU A 601 1.49 21.20 -29.53
CA GLU A 601 2.67 21.79 -30.18
C GLU A 601 3.52 22.56 -29.17
N GLY A 602 4.85 22.40 -29.23
CA GLY A 602 5.79 23.18 -28.41
C GLY A 602 5.87 22.77 -26.93
N GLY A 603 5.38 21.57 -26.61
CA GLY A 603 5.43 21.00 -25.26
C GLY A 603 6.71 20.19 -25.00
N SER A 604 6.82 19.60 -23.82
CA SER A 604 7.96 18.75 -23.50
C SER A 604 7.71 17.75 -22.38
N GLY A 605 7.52 18.23 -21.16
CA GLY A 605 7.54 17.42 -19.94
C GLY A 605 7.64 18.30 -18.71
N PHE A 606 7.42 17.73 -17.54
CA PHE A 606 7.47 18.44 -16.26
C PHE A 606 8.32 17.68 -15.27
N LYS A 607 9.30 18.34 -14.67
CA LYS A 607 10.14 17.76 -13.62
C LYS A 607 10.00 18.55 -12.33
N GLY A 608 9.21 18.00 -11.40
CA GLY A 608 9.02 18.56 -10.07
C GLY A 608 9.96 17.95 -9.02
N LYS A 609 9.84 18.42 -7.77
CA LYS A 609 10.58 17.86 -6.63
C LYS A 609 10.11 16.46 -6.22
N ILE A 610 8.85 16.12 -6.47
CA ILE A 610 8.26 14.84 -6.03
C ILE A 610 7.99 13.91 -7.22
N LEU A 611 7.59 14.46 -8.35
CA LEU A 611 7.10 13.70 -9.51
C LEU A 611 7.61 14.30 -10.82
N GLU A 612 7.67 13.45 -11.84
CA GLU A 612 8.15 13.77 -13.18
C GLU A 612 7.21 13.20 -14.24
N TYR A 613 6.97 13.99 -15.28
CA TYR A 613 6.22 13.65 -16.48
C TYR A 613 7.14 13.86 -17.68
N SER A 614 7.53 12.79 -18.35
CA SER A 614 8.58 12.80 -19.39
C SER A 614 8.07 13.07 -20.80
N ALA A 615 6.84 13.59 -20.95
CA ALA A 615 6.26 13.88 -22.27
C ALA A 615 5.28 15.06 -22.24
N MET A 616 5.06 15.68 -23.42
CA MET A 616 4.05 16.74 -23.58
C MET A 616 2.64 16.23 -23.28
N LEU A 617 2.34 14.96 -23.57
CA LEU A 617 1.18 14.24 -23.04
C LEU A 617 1.65 13.03 -22.22
N SER A 618 1.47 13.10 -20.90
CA SER A 618 1.81 11.99 -20.00
C SER A 618 0.54 11.32 -19.45
N ILE A 619 0.52 9.99 -19.40
CA ILE A 619 -0.64 9.20 -18.97
C ILE A 619 -0.19 8.17 -17.93
N HIS A 620 -0.43 8.45 -16.66
CA HIS A 620 0.08 7.62 -15.56
C HIS A 620 -1.06 7.04 -14.71
N ASP A 621 -1.12 5.70 -14.61
CA ASP A 621 -2.17 4.97 -13.86
C ASP A 621 -3.60 5.30 -14.32
N VAL A 622 -3.80 5.34 -15.65
CA VAL A 622 -5.09 5.64 -16.28
C VAL A 622 -5.47 4.57 -17.29
N GLN A 623 -6.68 4.04 -17.19
CA GLN A 623 -7.19 2.98 -18.04
C GLN A 623 -8.13 3.51 -19.12
N LYS A 624 -8.16 2.83 -20.28
CA LYS A 624 -9.10 3.07 -21.39
C LYS A 624 -9.01 4.49 -21.96
N VAL A 625 -7.80 5.01 -22.19
CA VAL A 625 -7.61 6.31 -22.83
C VAL A 625 -7.66 6.16 -24.35
N THR A 626 -8.42 7.01 -25.03
CA THR A 626 -8.47 7.04 -26.51
C THR A 626 -7.83 8.32 -27.04
N ILE A 627 -6.90 8.17 -27.97
CA ILE A 627 -6.24 9.26 -28.70
C ILE A 627 -6.48 9.03 -30.19
N SER A 628 -7.33 9.83 -30.82
CA SER A 628 -7.70 9.65 -32.22
C SER A 628 -7.57 10.92 -33.06
N ASP A 629 -7.03 10.80 -34.27
CA ASP A 629 -6.96 11.91 -35.22
C ASP A 629 -6.20 13.14 -34.69
N CYS A 630 -5.23 12.91 -33.81
CA CYS A 630 -4.44 13.95 -33.15
C CYS A 630 -3.11 14.21 -33.88
N VAL A 631 -2.51 15.36 -33.60
CA VAL A 631 -1.17 15.73 -34.06
C VAL A 631 -0.34 16.19 -32.87
N PHE A 632 0.83 15.58 -32.69
CA PHE A 632 1.85 15.98 -31.73
C PHE A 632 3.08 16.43 -32.51
N ARG A 633 3.62 17.62 -32.19
CA ARG A 633 4.79 18.14 -32.89
C ARG A 633 5.62 19.09 -32.05
N ASP A 634 6.85 19.32 -32.50
CA ASP A 634 7.76 20.34 -31.96
C ASP A 634 8.02 20.12 -30.46
N ASN A 635 8.39 18.89 -30.09
CA ASN A 635 8.72 18.53 -28.70
C ASN A 635 10.09 19.08 -28.31
N GLY A 636 10.21 19.63 -27.10
CA GLY A 636 11.39 20.40 -26.70
C GLY A 636 12.51 19.62 -26.02
N ILE A 637 12.35 19.38 -24.71
CA ILE A 637 13.44 18.99 -23.78
C ILE A 637 13.46 17.46 -23.51
N ALA A 638 12.28 16.85 -23.38
CA ALA A 638 12.15 15.42 -23.11
C ALA A 638 12.10 14.63 -24.42
N ASP A 639 12.46 13.35 -24.37
CA ASP A 639 12.52 12.50 -25.57
C ASP A 639 11.12 12.14 -26.12
N ASP A 640 10.15 11.93 -25.24
CA ASP A 640 8.82 11.41 -25.59
C ASP A 640 7.80 12.52 -25.90
N MET A 641 7.00 12.36 -26.96
CA MET A 641 5.81 13.20 -27.19
C MET A 641 4.59 12.71 -26.40
N VAL A 642 4.45 11.39 -26.31
CA VAL A 642 3.40 10.72 -25.51
C VAL A 642 4.07 9.64 -24.69
N HIS A 643 3.87 9.67 -23.37
CA HIS A 643 4.42 8.67 -22.46
C HIS A 643 3.31 8.09 -21.58
N ALA A 644 3.19 6.77 -21.57
CA ALA A 644 2.15 6.06 -20.82
C ALA A 644 2.76 4.99 -19.90
N VAL A 645 2.37 5.01 -18.62
CA VAL A 645 2.83 4.06 -17.60
C VAL A 645 1.66 3.57 -16.79
N TYR A 646 1.61 2.27 -16.51
CA TYR A 646 0.47 1.59 -15.85
C TYR A 646 -0.88 1.92 -16.49
N SER A 647 -0.91 2.10 -17.81
CA SER A 647 -2.06 2.66 -18.51
C SER A 647 -2.43 1.81 -19.72
N ASP A 648 -3.73 1.75 -19.99
CA ASP A 648 -4.31 1.14 -21.18
C ASP A 648 -4.74 2.25 -22.14
N ILE A 649 -4.11 2.31 -23.31
CA ILE A 649 -4.28 3.39 -24.29
C ILE A 649 -4.55 2.83 -25.69
N GLN A 650 -5.41 3.52 -26.43
CA GLN A 650 -5.68 3.27 -27.84
C GLN A 650 -5.31 4.51 -28.67
N VAL A 651 -4.40 4.35 -29.63
CA VAL A 651 -3.92 5.43 -30.50
C VAL A 651 -4.33 5.15 -31.96
N ILE A 652 -5.10 6.05 -32.57
CA ILE A 652 -5.74 5.87 -33.88
C ILE A 652 -5.46 7.09 -34.76
N ARG A 653 -5.03 6.89 -36.01
CA ARG A 653 -4.86 7.97 -37.02
C ARG A 653 -4.14 9.23 -36.48
N THR A 654 -3.19 9.04 -35.58
CA THR A 654 -2.45 10.12 -34.91
C THR A 654 -1.09 10.32 -35.58
N LYS A 655 -0.65 11.56 -35.72
CA LYS A 655 0.64 11.92 -36.33
C LYS A 655 1.60 12.47 -35.28
N PHE A 656 2.84 12.00 -35.30
CA PHE A 656 3.96 12.52 -34.52
C PHE A 656 4.96 13.15 -35.49
N LYS A 657 5.33 14.42 -35.27
CA LYS A 657 6.28 15.14 -36.14
C LYS A 657 7.40 15.71 -35.27
N GLY A 658 8.59 15.13 -35.43
CA GLY A 658 9.81 15.59 -34.76
C GLY A 658 10.28 16.95 -35.25
#